data_AF-A0A1D2JFE7-F1
#
_entry.id   AF-A0A1D2JFE7-F1
#
_cell.length_a   1.000
_cell.length_b   1.000
_cell.length_c   1.000
_cell.angle_alpha   90.00
_cell.angle_beta   90.00
_cell.angle_gamma   90.00
#
_symmetry.space_group_name_H-M   'P 1'
#
loop_
_entity.id
_entity.type
_entity.pdbx_description
1 polymer ?
#
loop_
_entity_poly.entity_id
_entity_poly.type
_entity_poly.pdbx_seq_one_letter_code
_entity_poly.pdbx_strand_id
1 'polypeptide(L)'
;MATWAYPQLPPDRLKREEDDSLARELKWFLGSLQESLASLRDGLQESAALLSPTMPGSTLVLSSLRSENVKGFVTRVGTKIVKGDIQLRLHSLTPPKGSNSTRLLVSDGPGAAEIALRQLVLVRRLINESLDVIDVSTWTGDPMNASFISGQLRLLHDNLSEARLTLKGEGEKSKKPWYEDSVDEKAFAPPLPPYVSFHLSISEAALVLNLRTLEPVTPENTPATSFAPEISLSGFFLRDRIFGPRHPVHDESGDVFNWKGEEVKVKEKVRVESQDPSLLSAMSKLTALEHDVSRWKSALGVVMEEDDTDNDRSLTTAATQSPCGTVIRKLNRDTLQRFASTTTCGVGDTPQIRKEALFDVVDNIHQTEDDIVQSLQELELVDTFSHLIYSQDLDLMDTLTAIVGHRSEADLIAKVTMIRQRFRDSLPDNLLSGEEMQLYKKLYGEPMSMEEEESNITQDEPEPDQLLRCDGEGGWVEVEHLATDTAEVQSSEHNLTRVSEFENDDEYELDYDELSLEDRATSIARMLGGKVISSSDSEGLCENGADDNNPRAHPLTTEGKFTPGSKTISLPYDSMTKPVSRMLSSYPNKHLAETAHRLFGGPNLPYSTSTLPKNIPSTPIQLDARQHVMSDIESHAYLAVLYPGIYASVLSVLVEVRKRLGSTWLRDLITKEGGVRVLDAGGGGAGILAWREVLKAEWLLMSPNSPPGSPVPFGKSTVLTGSTSLRHRASQLLENTTFLPRLPDYLHVRDQATITDERPHSQRKQYDVIIAPHTIWPIREDYQRKEHVENLWTLLNPDGGVLILLEKGHQRGFEAIAGAREMILERLISSPGSTEYENKIQSPDAERFVQKGKGMIIAPCTTHAKCPMYLNPGKSIARKDFCHFQQRYFRPPYLQRIRGETCRNHEDVKFSYVAVQRGMDMRETHGIIQGEQATNAAFKGFEHLSSQRNAEGPPANEAPKFHHLSLPRLILPPLKRQGHSTLDLCTPHGKIERWTVPRSFSKQAYRDARKSAWGDLWALGAKSRSLRNIKLGIVDNKSGDKKHDRRMRKQLLAENVAHEEYQMGSNHGTASSVEKKDAEEVDSGIRELRDAIGRLDPYESQRRVYKKPEKKRKVPTWVKKMEAKRKAKVKNDFDGFGGDV
;
A
#
# COMPACT_ATOMS: atom_id res chain seq x y z
N MET A 1 -1.06 -10.70 -31.40
CA MET A 1 -0.32 -11.08 -32.62
C MET A 1 -0.71 -10.12 -33.74
N ALA A 2 0.21 -9.86 -34.67
CA ALA A 2 0.14 -8.77 -35.65
C ALA A 2 -0.96 -8.98 -36.71
N THR A 3 -2.03 -8.19 -36.65
CA THR A 3 -3.12 -8.17 -37.64
C THR A 3 -2.77 -7.43 -38.94
N TRP A 4 -1.64 -6.73 -39.02
CA TRP A 4 -1.22 -5.99 -40.22
C TRP A 4 -0.41 -6.82 -41.22
N ALA A 5 0.00 -8.04 -40.85
CA ALA A 5 0.90 -8.87 -41.65
C ALA A 5 0.19 -9.88 -42.58
N TYR A 6 -1.13 -9.97 -42.52
CA TYR A 6 -1.94 -10.89 -43.33
C TYR A 6 -3.05 -10.12 -44.06
N PRO A 7 -3.38 -10.48 -45.31
CA PRO A 7 -4.48 -9.85 -46.03
C PRO A 7 -5.78 -10.03 -45.24
N GLN A 8 -6.56 -8.95 -45.07
CA GLN A 8 -7.83 -9.02 -44.35
C GLN A 8 -8.74 -10.02 -45.05
N LEU A 9 -9.19 -11.01 -44.28
CA LEU A 9 -10.14 -11.99 -44.76
C LEU A 9 -11.48 -11.29 -44.99
N PRO A 10 -12.25 -11.66 -46.04
CA PRO A 10 -13.62 -11.21 -46.18
C PRO A 10 -14.39 -11.44 -44.87
N PRO A 11 -15.33 -10.56 -44.49
CA PRO A 11 -16.01 -10.63 -43.18
C PRO A 11 -16.66 -12.00 -42.92
N ASP A 12 -17.22 -12.63 -43.95
CA ASP A 12 -17.79 -13.98 -43.86
C ASP A 12 -16.76 -15.06 -43.56
N ARG A 13 -15.53 -14.91 -44.05
CA ARG A 13 -14.42 -15.83 -43.82
C ARG A 13 -13.74 -15.56 -42.47
N LEU A 14 -13.64 -14.30 -42.08
CA LEU A 14 -13.18 -13.90 -40.75
C LEU A 14 -14.08 -14.50 -39.67
N LYS A 15 -15.40 -14.34 -39.81
CA LYS A 15 -16.38 -14.94 -38.89
C LYS A 15 -16.27 -16.46 -38.81
N ARG A 16 -16.09 -17.15 -39.96
CA ARG A 16 -15.85 -18.60 -39.96
C ARG A 16 -14.55 -18.99 -39.25
N GLU A 17 -13.47 -18.24 -39.45
CA GLU A 17 -12.20 -18.51 -38.78
C GLU A 17 -12.23 -18.16 -37.29
N GLU A 18 -13.03 -17.17 -36.87
CA GLU A 18 -13.37 -16.86 -35.48
C GLU A 18 -14.18 -18.00 -34.85
N ASP A 19 -15.25 -18.46 -35.50
CA ASP A 19 -16.08 -19.60 -35.06
C ASP A 19 -15.23 -20.88 -34.95
N ASP A 20 -14.35 -21.14 -35.92
CA ASP A 20 -13.41 -22.29 -35.91
C ASP A 20 -12.33 -22.15 -34.83
N SER A 21 -11.94 -20.93 -34.47
CA SER A 21 -11.02 -20.66 -33.36
C SER A 21 -11.72 -20.90 -32.02
N LEU A 22 -12.92 -20.34 -31.84
CA LEU A 22 -13.76 -20.53 -30.65
C LEU A 22 -14.07 -22.02 -30.42
N ALA A 23 -14.41 -22.77 -31.48
CA ALA A 23 -14.65 -24.20 -31.38
C ALA A 23 -13.39 -24.98 -30.92
N ARG A 24 -12.19 -24.59 -31.37
CA ARG A 24 -10.92 -25.18 -30.93
C ARG A 24 -10.58 -24.82 -29.49
N GLU A 25 -10.83 -23.57 -29.10
CA GLU A 25 -10.63 -23.09 -27.73
C GLU A 25 -11.57 -23.77 -26.75
N LEU A 26 -12.86 -23.89 -27.09
CA LEU A 26 -13.86 -24.62 -26.32
C LEU A 26 -13.46 -26.09 -26.13
N LYS A 27 -13.08 -26.77 -27.22
CA LYS A 27 -12.64 -28.17 -27.16
C LYS A 27 -11.38 -28.34 -26.29
N TRP A 28 -10.43 -27.41 -26.42
CA TRP A 28 -9.22 -27.43 -25.60
C TRP A 28 -9.53 -27.17 -24.12
N PHE A 29 -10.41 -26.21 -23.83
CA PHE A 29 -10.85 -25.89 -22.48
C PHE A 29 -11.54 -27.08 -21.81
N LEU A 30 -12.51 -27.70 -22.50
CA LEU A 30 -13.21 -28.89 -21.98
C LEU A 30 -12.25 -30.07 -21.76
N GLY A 31 -11.26 -30.26 -22.63
CA GLY A 31 -10.20 -31.25 -22.43
C GLY A 31 -9.35 -30.98 -21.18
N SER A 32 -8.90 -29.74 -20.99
CA SER A 32 -8.11 -29.34 -19.81
C SER A 32 -8.93 -29.37 -18.51
N LEU A 33 -10.24 -29.14 -18.60
CA LEU A 33 -11.14 -29.15 -17.45
C LEU A 33 -11.24 -30.55 -16.84
N GLN A 34 -11.16 -31.62 -17.64
CA GLN A 34 -11.22 -33.00 -17.11
C GLN A 34 -10.06 -33.33 -16.16
N GLU A 35 -8.85 -32.88 -16.48
CA GLU A 35 -7.70 -33.00 -15.57
C GLU A 35 -7.92 -32.20 -14.27
N SER A 36 -8.55 -31.03 -14.40
CA SER A 36 -8.84 -30.16 -13.27
C SER A 36 -9.94 -30.73 -12.36
N LEU A 37 -10.97 -31.38 -12.93
CA LEU A 37 -12.02 -32.09 -12.20
C LEU A 37 -11.46 -33.29 -11.42
N ALA A 38 -10.45 -33.98 -11.94
CA ALA A 38 -9.76 -35.03 -11.18
C ALA A 38 -9.07 -34.47 -9.92
N SER A 39 -8.38 -33.33 -10.04
CA SER A 39 -7.79 -32.65 -8.88
C SER A 39 -8.85 -32.13 -7.89
N LEU A 40 -10.00 -31.64 -8.39
CA LEU A 40 -11.13 -31.23 -7.55
C LEU A 40 -11.69 -32.41 -6.75
N ARG A 41 -11.81 -33.58 -7.39
CA ARG A 41 -12.26 -34.83 -6.77
C ARG A 41 -11.36 -35.24 -5.62
N ASP A 42 -10.04 -35.20 -5.81
CA ASP A 42 -9.08 -35.53 -4.75
C ASP A 42 -9.22 -34.58 -3.56
N GLY A 43 -9.35 -33.27 -3.81
CA GLY A 43 -9.58 -32.27 -2.76
C GLY A 43 -10.91 -32.46 -1.99
N LEU A 44 -11.98 -32.86 -2.69
CA LEU A 44 -13.26 -33.22 -2.08
C LEU A 44 -13.18 -34.51 -1.26
N GLN A 45 -12.46 -35.53 -1.73
CA GLN A 45 -12.23 -36.77 -0.98
C GLN A 45 -11.45 -36.52 0.31
N GLU A 46 -10.42 -35.66 0.26
CA GLU A 46 -9.72 -35.24 1.47
C GLU A 46 -10.64 -34.49 2.44
N SER A 47 -11.53 -33.64 1.92
CA SER A 47 -12.53 -32.92 2.74
C SER A 47 -13.56 -33.87 3.35
N ALA A 48 -13.99 -34.89 2.60
CA ALA A 48 -14.85 -35.95 3.09
C ALA A 48 -14.16 -36.81 4.17
N ALA A 49 -12.87 -37.08 4.02
CA ALA A 49 -12.07 -37.82 4.99
C ALA A 49 -12.00 -37.09 6.35
N LEU A 50 -11.89 -35.75 6.36
CA LEU A 50 -11.91 -34.94 7.59
C LEU A 50 -13.25 -35.03 8.35
N LEU A 51 -14.35 -35.31 7.64
CA LEU A 51 -15.69 -35.47 8.23
C LEU A 51 -16.09 -36.94 8.41
N SER A 52 -15.19 -37.87 8.08
CA SER A 52 -15.43 -39.30 8.23
C SER A 52 -15.42 -39.70 9.72
N PRO A 53 -16.20 -40.72 10.11
CA PRO A 53 -16.26 -41.18 11.49
C PRO A 53 -15.06 -42.07 11.85
N THR A 54 -13.84 -41.52 11.81
CA THR A 54 -12.60 -42.21 12.22
C THR A 54 -12.29 -42.00 13.71
N MET A 55 -11.82 -43.05 14.41
CA MET A 55 -11.37 -42.95 15.80
C MET A 55 -9.83 -42.91 15.88
N PRO A 56 -9.22 -42.07 16.75
CA PRO A 56 -9.84 -41.14 17.71
C PRO A 56 -10.39 -39.87 17.05
N GLY A 57 -11.59 -39.42 17.46
CA GLY A 57 -12.19 -38.17 16.98
C GLY A 57 -11.60 -36.91 17.64
N SER A 58 -12.13 -35.74 17.28
CA SER A 58 -11.70 -34.44 17.85
C SER A 58 -12.25 -34.24 19.26
N THR A 59 -11.38 -34.25 20.28
CA THR A 59 -11.75 -33.85 21.65
C THR A 59 -11.64 -32.33 21.81
N LEU A 60 -12.78 -31.69 22.07
CA LEU A 60 -12.97 -30.24 22.15
C LEU A 60 -13.27 -29.83 23.59
N VAL A 61 -12.56 -28.82 24.08
CA VAL A 61 -12.75 -28.28 25.44
C VAL A 61 -13.90 -27.29 25.46
N LEU A 62 -14.92 -27.54 26.29
CA LEU A 62 -16.04 -26.63 26.51
C LEU A 62 -15.83 -25.92 27.86
N SER A 63 -15.21 -24.74 27.84
CA SER A 63 -14.97 -23.96 29.05
C SER A 63 -15.22 -22.46 28.86
N SER A 64 -15.97 -21.85 29.78
CA SER A 64 -16.13 -20.39 29.84
C SER A 64 -14.90 -19.75 30.51
N LEU A 65 -14.11 -18.98 29.75
CA LEU A 65 -12.80 -18.42 30.16
C LEU A 65 -12.81 -17.52 31.41
N ARG A 66 -13.91 -16.81 31.69
CA ARG A 66 -13.97 -15.81 32.78
C ARG A 66 -14.91 -16.17 33.92
N SER A 67 -16.05 -16.80 33.61
CA SER A 67 -17.10 -17.06 34.60
C SER A 67 -17.02 -18.45 35.24
N GLU A 68 -16.26 -19.38 34.65
CA GLU A 68 -16.24 -20.80 35.05
C GLU A 68 -17.63 -21.47 35.16
N ASN A 69 -18.67 -20.87 34.55
CA ASN A 69 -20.04 -21.38 34.55
C ASN A 69 -20.17 -22.73 33.83
N VAL A 70 -19.31 -22.98 32.84
CA VAL A 70 -19.24 -24.24 32.09
C VAL A 70 -17.80 -24.72 32.08
N LYS A 71 -17.57 -25.98 32.43
CA LYS A 71 -16.27 -26.63 32.36
C LYS A 71 -16.40 -28.09 31.95
N GLY A 72 -15.77 -28.49 30.87
CA GLY A 72 -15.83 -29.86 30.39
C GLY A 72 -15.17 -30.07 29.04
N PHE A 73 -15.45 -31.22 28.44
CA PHE A 73 -15.04 -31.54 27.08
C PHE A 73 -16.11 -32.39 26.39
N VAL A 74 -16.09 -32.36 25.06
CA VAL A 74 -16.84 -33.27 24.18
C VAL A 74 -15.91 -33.85 23.14
N THR A 75 -16.17 -35.06 22.65
CA THR A 75 -15.43 -35.69 21.56
C THR A 75 -16.35 -35.89 20.38
N ARG A 76 -16.06 -35.19 19.29
CA ARG A 76 -16.76 -35.31 18.02
C ARG A 76 -16.11 -36.40 17.17
N VAL A 77 -16.92 -37.31 16.65
CA VAL A 77 -16.51 -38.33 15.68
C VAL A 77 -17.39 -38.15 14.45
N GLY A 78 -16.79 -37.74 13.33
CA GLY A 78 -17.54 -37.38 12.12
C GLY A 78 -18.62 -36.32 12.41
N THR A 79 -19.89 -36.65 12.18
CA THR A 79 -21.00 -35.71 12.35
C THR A 79 -21.69 -35.80 13.71
N LYS A 80 -21.15 -36.55 14.68
CA LYS A 80 -21.81 -36.82 15.98
C LYS A 80 -20.89 -36.53 17.17
N ILE A 81 -21.47 -36.22 18.32
CA ILE A 81 -20.78 -36.20 19.62
C ILE A 81 -20.96 -37.56 20.28
N VAL A 82 -19.85 -38.27 20.51
CA VAL A 82 -19.87 -39.65 21.06
C VAL A 82 -19.55 -39.68 22.55
N LYS A 83 -18.76 -38.72 23.03
CA LYS A 83 -18.34 -38.66 24.44
C LYS A 83 -18.39 -37.22 24.93
N GLY A 84 -18.71 -37.01 26.19
CA GLY A 84 -18.60 -35.69 26.81
C GLY A 84 -18.84 -35.75 28.30
N ASP A 85 -18.15 -34.88 29.03
CA ASP A 85 -18.28 -34.69 30.47
C ASP A 85 -18.25 -33.20 30.75
N ILE A 86 -19.38 -32.65 31.17
CA ILE A 86 -19.63 -31.21 31.27
C ILE A 86 -20.15 -30.89 32.66
N GLN A 87 -19.50 -29.95 33.34
CA GLN A 87 -19.89 -29.45 34.65
C GLN A 87 -20.47 -28.05 34.50
N LEU A 88 -21.67 -27.86 35.05
CA LEU A 88 -22.43 -26.62 34.99
C LEU A 88 -22.50 -25.97 36.38
N ARG A 89 -22.15 -24.68 36.44
CA ARG A 89 -22.25 -23.80 37.60
C ARG A 89 -23.06 -22.57 37.21
N LEU A 90 -24.35 -22.77 36.96
CA LEU A 90 -25.29 -21.71 36.57
C LEU A 90 -26.01 -21.20 37.82
N HIS A 91 -26.25 -19.90 37.91
CA HIS A 91 -26.87 -19.27 39.09
C HIS A 91 -28.34 -19.63 39.21
N SER A 92 -29.00 -19.82 38.06
CA SER A 92 -30.39 -20.24 37.96
C SER A 92 -30.62 -21.75 38.16
N LEU A 93 -29.56 -22.57 38.15
CA LEU A 93 -29.65 -24.03 38.26
C LEU A 93 -29.10 -24.50 39.61
N THR A 94 -29.98 -25.00 40.48
CA THR A 94 -29.54 -25.53 41.78
C THR A 94 -28.84 -26.89 41.61
N PRO A 95 -27.61 -27.07 42.11
CA PRO A 95 -26.91 -28.33 41.99
C PRO A 95 -27.51 -29.43 42.90
N PRO A 96 -27.32 -30.72 42.57
CA PRO A 96 -27.75 -31.83 43.41
C PRO A 96 -27.16 -31.77 44.84
N LYS A 97 -27.92 -32.26 45.84
CA LYS A 97 -27.51 -32.25 47.26
C LYS A 97 -26.12 -32.86 47.45
N GLY A 98 -25.17 -32.07 47.97
CA GLY A 98 -23.78 -32.49 48.21
C GLY A 98 -22.79 -32.22 47.07
N SER A 99 -23.22 -31.56 45.98
CA SER A 99 -22.37 -31.17 44.86
C SER A 99 -22.40 -29.65 44.62
N ASN A 100 -21.29 -29.09 44.12
CA ASN A 100 -21.18 -27.65 43.81
C ASN A 100 -21.49 -27.33 42.34
N SER A 101 -21.82 -28.33 41.53
CA SER A 101 -22.10 -28.20 40.10
C SER A 101 -23.00 -29.35 39.61
N THR A 102 -23.79 -29.07 38.57
CA THR A 102 -24.57 -30.10 37.87
C THR A 102 -23.71 -30.73 36.78
N ARG A 103 -23.44 -32.04 36.88
CA ARG A 103 -22.62 -32.77 35.91
C ARG A 103 -23.50 -33.46 34.85
N LEU A 104 -23.20 -33.21 33.59
CA LEU A 104 -23.81 -33.83 32.41
C LEU A 104 -22.77 -34.73 31.73
N LEU A 105 -23.02 -36.04 31.75
CA LEU A 105 -22.21 -37.03 31.03
C LEU A 105 -23.00 -37.47 29.80
N VAL A 106 -22.39 -37.45 28.62
CA VAL A 106 -22.99 -38.02 27.40
C VAL A 106 -23.09 -39.53 27.59
N SER A 107 -24.29 -40.07 27.44
CA SER A 107 -24.60 -41.49 27.66
C SER A 107 -24.12 -42.34 26.48
N ASP A 108 -23.48 -43.47 26.77
CA ASP A 108 -23.04 -44.49 25.82
C ASP A 108 -23.92 -45.76 25.86
N GLY A 109 -25.03 -45.72 26.60
CA GLY A 109 -25.92 -46.87 26.79
C GLY A 109 -26.75 -47.21 25.53
N PRO A 110 -27.21 -48.47 25.38
CA PRO A 110 -27.93 -48.96 24.19
C PRO A 110 -29.31 -48.31 23.94
N GLY A 111 -29.79 -47.43 24.81
CA GLY A 111 -31.01 -46.63 24.65
C GLY A 111 -30.78 -45.11 24.68
N ALA A 112 -29.53 -44.65 24.62
CA ALA A 112 -29.17 -43.24 24.61
C ALA A 112 -29.48 -42.60 23.25
N ALA A 113 -30.02 -41.39 23.27
CA ALA A 113 -30.24 -40.62 22.06
C ALA A 113 -28.90 -40.09 21.51
N GLU A 114 -28.65 -40.27 20.21
CA GLU A 114 -27.43 -39.78 19.58
C GLU A 114 -27.44 -38.24 19.41
N ILE A 115 -26.33 -37.59 19.76
CA ILE A 115 -26.15 -36.14 19.56
C ILE A 115 -25.57 -35.90 18.16
N ALA A 116 -26.44 -35.79 17.16
CA ALA A 116 -26.06 -35.53 15.77
C ALA A 116 -26.02 -34.02 15.44
N LEU A 117 -24.90 -33.57 14.86
CA LEU A 117 -24.73 -32.19 14.38
C LEU A 117 -25.29 -32.08 12.95
N ARG A 118 -26.54 -31.66 12.82
CA ARG A 118 -27.27 -31.62 11.54
C ARG A 118 -26.55 -30.82 10.45
N GLN A 119 -25.92 -29.70 10.82
CA GLN A 119 -25.10 -28.90 9.91
C GLN A 119 -23.98 -29.72 9.26
N LEU A 120 -23.30 -30.58 10.02
CA LEU A 120 -22.22 -31.43 9.47
C LEU A 120 -22.76 -32.60 8.63
N VAL A 121 -23.96 -33.09 8.93
CA VAL A 121 -24.65 -34.08 8.08
C VAL A 121 -24.96 -33.46 6.71
N LEU A 122 -25.45 -32.22 6.70
CA LEU A 122 -25.71 -31.46 5.48
C LEU A 122 -24.43 -31.23 4.67
N VAL A 123 -23.36 -30.75 5.31
CA VAL A 123 -22.05 -30.53 4.66
C VAL A 123 -21.51 -31.82 4.05
N ARG A 124 -21.57 -32.95 4.79
CA ARG A 124 -21.12 -34.24 4.27
C ARG A 124 -21.95 -34.70 3.07
N ARG A 125 -23.27 -34.48 3.10
CA ARG A 125 -24.16 -34.78 1.97
C ARG A 125 -23.79 -33.95 0.74
N LEU A 126 -23.63 -32.63 0.89
CA LEU A 126 -23.24 -31.72 -0.20
C LEU A 126 -21.87 -32.09 -0.81
N ILE A 127 -20.91 -32.49 0.02
CA ILE A 127 -19.60 -32.97 -0.47
C ILE A 127 -19.76 -34.24 -1.31
N ASN A 128 -20.58 -35.20 -0.86
CA ASN A 128 -20.85 -36.42 -1.61
C ASN A 128 -21.62 -36.13 -2.91
N GLU A 129 -22.63 -35.25 -2.87
CA GLU A 129 -23.35 -34.80 -4.07
C GLU A 129 -22.39 -34.13 -5.06
N SER A 130 -21.41 -33.34 -4.59
CA SER A 130 -20.36 -32.79 -5.46
C SER A 130 -19.44 -33.86 -6.06
N LEU A 131 -19.12 -34.92 -5.31
CA LEU A 131 -18.36 -36.06 -5.85
C LEU A 131 -19.17 -36.79 -6.93
N ASP A 132 -20.46 -37.01 -6.71
CA ASP A 132 -21.35 -37.62 -7.69
C ASP A 132 -21.45 -36.77 -8.96
N VAL A 133 -21.53 -35.43 -8.83
CA VAL A 133 -21.53 -34.51 -9.98
C VAL A 133 -20.22 -34.58 -10.77
N ILE A 134 -19.07 -34.71 -10.11
CA ILE A 134 -17.79 -34.91 -10.82
C ILE A 134 -17.77 -36.26 -11.53
N ASP A 135 -18.18 -37.33 -10.86
CA ASP A 135 -18.22 -38.67 -11.45
C ASP A 135 -19.19 -38.71 -12.66
N VAL A 136 -20.31 -37.97 -12.60
CA VAL A 136 -21.23 -37.78 -13.73
C VAL A 136 -20.58 -36.98 -14.86
N SER A 137 -19.86 -35.91 -14.54
CA SER A 137 -19.18 -35.04 -15.52
C SER A 137 -18.01 -35.73 -16.23
N THR A 138 -17.43 -36.76 -15.61
CA THR A 138 -16.22 -37.44 -16.08
C THR A 138 -16.51 -38.79 -16.74
N TRP A 139 -17.48 -39.57 -16.25
CA TRP A 139 -17.68 -40.96 -16.69
C TRP A 139 -19.03 -41.24 -17.37
N THR A 140 -20.12 -40.59 -16.97
CA THR A 140 -21.48 -40.94 -17.44
C THR A 140 -22.10 -39.93 -18.40
N GLY A 141 -21.74 -38.65 -18.28
CA GLY A 141 -22.16 -37.57 -19.17
C GLY A 141 -21.25 -37.41 -20.39
N ASP A 142 -21.57 -36.43 -21.25
CA ASP A 142 -20.71 -36.04 -22.37
C ASP A 142 -19.68 -34.98 -21.91
N PRO A 143 -18.39 -35.36 -21.72
CA PRO A 143 -17.38 -34.45 -21.22
C PRO A 143 -17.03 -33.32 -22.20
N MET A 144 -17.45 -33.42 -23.45
CA MET A 144 -17.20 -32.45 -24.51
C MET A 144 -18.42 -31.58 -24.82
N ASN A 145 -19.53 -31.76 -24.09
CA ASN A 145 -20.71 -30.92 -24.23
C ASN A 145 -20.66 -29.72 -23.27
N ALA A 146 -20.44 -28.53 -23.82
CA ALA A 146 -20.26 -27.29 -23.05
C ALA A 146 -21.48 -26.90 -22.20
N SER A 147 -22.70 -27.04 -22.71
CA SER A 147 -23.92 -26.66 -21.97
C SER A 147 -24.18 -27.62 -20.81
N PHE A 148 -23.92 -28.91 -21.01
CA PHE A 148 -23.96 -29.91 -19.95
C PHE A 148 -22.94 -29.59 -18.85
N ILE A 149 -21.67 -29.37 -19.21
CA ILE A 149 -20.59 -29.06 -18.27
C ILE A 149 -20.82 -27.73 -17.54
N SER A 150 -21.35 -26.70 -18.22
CA SER A 150 -21.76 -25.44 -17.60
C SER A 150 -22.81 -25.67 -16.51
N GLY A 151 -23.82 -26.51 -16.78
CA GLY A 151 -24.81 -26.93 -15.79
C GLY A 151 -24.18 -27.67 -14.59
N GLN A 152 -23.23 -28.57 -14.83
CA GLN A 152 -22.54 -29.30 -13.76
C GLN A 152 -21.68 -28.38 -12.90
N LEU A 153 -20.95 -27.43 -13.49
CA LEU A 153 -20.14 -26.45 -12.76
C LEU A 153 -20.99 -25.52 -11.90
N ARG A 154 -22.18 -25.11 -12.38
CA ARG A 154 -23.14 -24.35 -11.56
C ARG A 154 -23.60 -25.14 -10.34
N LEU A 155 -23.99 -26.41 -10.54
CA LEU A 155 -24.40 -27.30 -9.44
C LEU A 155 -23.27 -27.54 -8.43
N LEU A 156 -22.03 -27.75 -8.89
CA LEU A 156 -20.85 -27.88 -8.02
C LEU A 156 -20.60 -26.62 -7.19
N HIS A 157 -20.67 -25.45 -7.82
CA HIS A 157 -20.50 -24.18 -7.15
C HIS A 157 -21.56 -23.98 -6.05
N ASP A 158 -22.82 -24.27 -6.34
CA ASP A 158 -23.92 -24.10 -5.40
C ASP A 158 -23.78 -25.05 -4.19
N ASN A 159 -23.43 -26.31 -4.44
CA ASN A 159 -23.19 -27.29 -3.37
C ASN A 159 -22.01 -26.89 -2.46
N LEU A 160 -20.90 -26.44 -3.06
CA LEU A 160 -19.70 -26.00 -2.33
C LEU A 160 -19.96 -24.72 -1.52
N SER A 161 -20.67 -23.76 -2.12
CA SER A 161 -21.06 -22.52 -1.46
C SER A 161 -22.00 -22.78 -0.28
N GLU A 162 -23.02 -23.64 -0.46
CA GLU A 162 -23.93 -24.04 0.62
C GLU A 162 -23.20 -24.78 1.75
N ALA A 163 -22.24 -25.66 1.41
CA ALA A 163 -21.43 -26.37 2.40
C ALA A 163 -20.57 -25.38 3.22
N ARG A 164 -19.94 -24.41 2.56
CA ARG A 164 -19.14 -23.36 3.21
C ARG A 164 -20.00 -22.48 4.12
N LEU A 165 -21.13 -21.99 3.62
CA LEU A 165 -22.07 -21.16 4.36
C LEU A 165 -22.63 -21.89 5.59
N THR A 166 -22.91 -23.18 5.46
CA THR A 166 -23.36 -24.04 6.58
C THR A 166 -22.31 -24.14 7.69
N LEU A 167 -21.01 -24.25 7.35
CA LEU A 167 -19.91 -24.27 8.33
C LEU A 167 -19.64 -22.88 8.95
N LYS A 168 -19.94 -21.78 8.25
CA LYS A 168 -19.86 -20.42 8.81
C LYS A 168 -20.96 -20.17 9.82
N GLY A 169 -22.09 -20.85 9.65
CA GLY A 169 -23.31 -20.64 10.44
C GLY A 169 -24.28 -19.67 9.77
N GLU A 170 -24.12 -19.39 8.47
CA GLU A 170 -24.93 -18.48 7.67
C GLU A 170 -25.79 -19.29 6.68
N GLY A 171 -26.83 -19.96 7.16
CA GLY A 171 -27.73 -20.76 6.31
C GLY A 171 -29.14 -20.84 6.88
N GLU A 172 -30.09 -20.14 6.25
CA GLU A 172 -31.45 -19.93 6.73
C GLU A 172 -32.29 -21.22 6.73
N LYS A 173 -31.95 -22.19 5.88
CA LYS A 173 -32.72 -23.45 5.71
C LYS A 173 -32.44 -24.53 6.77
N SER A 174 -31.40 -24.40 7.59
CA SER A 174 -30.98 -25.47 8.53
C SER A 174 -31.11 -25.12 10.02
N LYS A 175 -31.32 -23.84 10.35
CA LYS A 175 -31.49 -23.40 11.75
C LYS A 175 -32.94 -23.57 12.18
N LYS A 176 -33.26 -24.70 12.80
CA LYS A 176 -34.45 -24.77 13.66
C LYS A 176 -34.24 -23.84 14.87
N PRO A 177 -35.31 -23.23 15.40
CA PRO A 177 -35.19 -22.45 16.62
C PRO A 177 -34.66 -23.32 17.77
N TRP A 178 -33.91 -22.71 18.69
CA TRP A 178 -33.25 -23.45 19.78
C TRP A 178 -34.24 -24.20 20.69
N TYR A 179 -35.49 -23.74 20.77
CA TYR A 179 -36.56 -24.36 21.56
C TYR A 179 -37.16 -25.60 20.88
N GLU A 180 -36.86 -25.85 19.60
CA GLU A 180 -37.23 -27.06 18.86
C GLU A 180 -36.04 -28.00 18.60
N ASP A 181 -34.80 -27.49 18.65
CA ASP A 181 -33.57 -28.22 18.31
C ASP A 181 -32.61 -28.43 19.50
N SER A 182 -33.16 -28.46 20.70
CA SER A 182 -32.39 -28.82 21.90
C SER A 182 -32.09 -30.32 21.92
N VAL A 183 -30.94 -30.68 22.50
CA VAL A 183 -30.53 -32.08 22.62
C VAL A 183 -31.49 -32.85 23.54
N ASP A 184 -31.82 -34.08 23.14
CA ASP A 184 -32.74 -34.96 23.88
C ASP A 184 -32.23 -35.22 25.32
N GLU A 185 -33.14 -35.24 26.28
CA GLU A 185 -32.82 -35.46 27.70
C GLU A 185 -32.14 -36.83 27.93
N LYS A 186 -32.46 -37.83 27.10
CA LYS A 186 -31.92 -39.19 27.16
C LYS A 186 -30.51 -39.31 26.58
N ALA A 187 -29.97 -38.25 25.96
CA ALA A 187 -28.59 -38.22 25.50
C ALA A 187 -27.59 -38.11 26.68
N PHE A 188 -28.06 -37.80 27.88
CA PHE A 188 -27.24 -37.61 29.07
C PHE A 188 -27.57 -38.60 30.19
N ALA A 189 -26.58 -38.93 31.02
CA ALA A 189 -26.74 -39.74 32.23
C ALA A 189 -26.00 -39.08 33.42
N PRO A 190 -26.70 -38.46 34.40
CA PRO A 190 -28.16 -38.37 34.54
C PRO A 190 -28.82 -37.52 33.43
N PRO A 191 -30.14 -37.68 33.19
CA PRO A 191 -30.85 -36.94 32.14
C PRO A 191 -30.80 -35.43 32.39
N LEU A 192 -30.94 -34.65 31.31
CA LEU A 192 -30.90 -33.20 31.36
C LEU A 192 -31.99 -32.65 32.33
N PRO A 193 -31.67 -31.68 33.22
CA PRO A 193 -32.65 -31.12 34.14
C PRO A 193 -33.85 -30.49 33.42
N PRO A 194 -35.05 -30.49 34.03
CA PRO A 194 -36.22 -29.83 33.46
C PRO A 194 -35.93 -28.33 33.30
N TYR A 195 -36.46 -27.73 32.24
CA TYR A 195 -36.24 -26.32 31.89
C TYR A 195 -34.79 -25.92 31.59
N VAL A 196 -33.95 -26.87 31.14
CA VAL A 196 -32.63 -26.56 30.60
C VAL A 196 -32.62 -26.90 29.11
N SER A 197 -32.21 -25.95 28.28
CA SER A 197 -31.96 -26.19 26.85
C SER A 197 -30.45 -26.32 26.61
N PHE A 198 -30.05 -27.48 26.08
CA PHE A 198 -28.69 -27.77 25.65
C PHE A 198 -28.63 -27.78 24.13
N HIS A 199 -28.12 -26.72 23.51
CA HIS A 199 -28.11 -26.56 22.05
C HIS A 199 -26.68 -26.46 21.51
N LEU A 200 -26.32 -27.37 20.60
CA LEU A 200 -25.03 -27.39 19.90
C LEU A 200 -25.21 -26.98 18.44
N SER A 201 -24.33 -26.10 17.96
CA SER A 201 -24.31 -25.63 16.57
C SER A 201 -22.88 -25.43 16.08
N ILE A 202 -22.70 -25.32 14.77
CA ILE A 202 -21.43 -24.95 14.14
C ILE A 202 -21.52 -23.51 13.65
N SER A 203 -20.51 -22.70 13.98
CA SER A 203 -20.33 -21.34 13.49
C SER A 203 -18.85 -21.07 13.34
N GLU A 204 -18.42 -20.42 12.24
CA GLU A 204 -17.00 -20.16 11.94
C GLU A 204 -16.10 -21.41 12.09
N ALA A 205 -16.59 -22.56 11.63
CA ALA A 205 -15.93 -23.87 11.78
C ALA A 205 -15.58 -24.27 13.23
N ALA A 206 -16.24 -23.65 14.22
CA ALA A 206 -16.13 -23.98 15.64
C ALA A 206 -17.44 -24.61 16.16
N LEU A 207 -17.32 -25.47 17.16
CA LEU A 207 -18.47 -25.99 17.91
C LEU A 207 -18.92 -24.94 18.93
N VAL A 208 -20.16 -24.49 18.80
CA VAL A 208 -20.78 -23.48 19.67
C VAL A 208 -21.85 -24.15 20.52
N LEU A 209 -21.66 -24.12 21.85
CA LEU A 209 -22.63 -24.53 22.85
C LEU A 209 -23.39 -23.30 23.35
N ASN A 210 -24.72 -23.32 23.22
CA ASN A 210 -25.63 -22.36 23.84
C ASN A 210 -26.47 -23.08 24.89
N LEU A 211 -26.22 -22.78 26.16
CA LEU A 211 -27.00 -23.24 27.30
C LEU A 211 -28.01 -22.19 27.72
N ARG A 212 -29.25 -22.60 27.98
CA ARG A 212 -30.30 -21.72 28.51
C ARG A 212 -31.01 -22.40 29.67
N THR A 213 -31.27 -21.65 30.73
CA THR A 213 -32.20 -22.07 31.79
C THR A 213 -33.50 -21.31 31.63
N LEU A 214 -34.62 -22.03 31.72
CA LEU A 214 -35.95 -21.55 31.40
C LEU A 214 -36.78 -21.45 32.69
N GLU A 215 -37.75 -20.55 32.69
CA GLU A 215 -38.70 -20.36 33.78
C GLU A 215 -40.12 -20.33 33.21
N PRO A 216 -41.05 -21.17 33.70
CA PRO A 216 -42.43 -21.22 33.21
C PRO A 216 -43.19 -19.93 33.57
N VAL A 217 -44.02 -19.45 32.64
CA VAL A 217 -44.89 -18.29 32.85
C VAL A 217 -46.20 -18.77 33.48
N THR A 218 -46.36 -18.60 34.79
CA THR A 218 -47.62 -18.96 35.48
C THR A 218 -48.75 -18.01 35.09
N PRO A 219 -49.92 -18.50 34.64
CA PRO A 219 -51.05 -17.64 34.29
C PRO A 219 -52.00 -17.44 35.49
N GLU A 220 -51.78 -16.45 36.37
CA GLU A 220 -52.82 -16.04 37.32
C GLU A 220 -52.94 -14.51 37.49
N ASN A 221 -54.03 -13.98 36.93
CA ASN A 221 -54.74 -12.82 37.44
C ASN A 221 -55.52 -13.23 38.71
N THR A 222 -55.19 -12.69 39.88
CA THR A 222 -56.22 -12.27 40.88
C THR A 222 -55.64 -11.25 41.87
N PRO A 223 -56.27 -10.07 42.06
CA PRO A 223 -55.85 -9.10 43.06
C PRO A 223 -56.55 -9.38 44.40
N ALA A 224 -55.81 -9.61 45.48
CA ALA A 224 -56.37 -9.60 46.83
C ALA A 224 -55.35 -9.14 47.89
N THR A 225 -55.69 -7.99 48.45
CA THR A 225 -55.34 -7.42 49.75
C THR A 225 -55.16 -8.43 50.89
N SER A 226 -54.10 -8.27 51.71
CA SER A 226 -54.18 -8.03 53.18
C SER A 226 -52.85 -8.31 53.95
N PHE A 227 -52.29 -7.22 54.51
CA PHE A 227 -51.69 -7.07 55.85
C PHE A 227 -50.58 -8.03 56.39
N ALA A 228 -49.31 -7.63 56.21
CA ALA A 228 -48.20 -7.33 57.18
C ALA A 228 -48.09 -8.05 58.57
N PRO A 229 -46.91 -8.13 59.27
CA PRO A 229 -45.75 -7.21 59.14
C PRO A 229 -44.30 -7.76 59.26
N GLU A 230 -43.38 -6.99 58.66
CA GLU A 230 -42.08 -6.50 59.17
C GLU A 230 -40.81 -7.41 59.32
N ILE A 231 -39.77 -6.97 58.58
CA ILE A 231 -38.31 -6.97 58.85
C ILE A 231 -37.47 -8.00 58.08
N SER A 232 -36.94 -7.59 56.92
CA SER A 232 -35.50 -7.64 56.70
C SER A 232 -35.03 -6.48 55.81
N LEU A 233 -33.96 -5.84 56.28
CA LEU A 233 -33.39 -4.60 55.81
C LEU A 233 -32.69 -4.75 54.45
N SER A 234 -33.22 -4.09 53.41
CA SER A 234 -32.42 -3.31 52.47
C SER A 234 -33.34 -2.51 51.56
N GLY A 235 -33.47 -1.21 51.83
CA GLY A 235 -34.20 -0.29 50.97
C GLY A 235 -33.46 -0.08 49.65
N PHE A 236 -34.02 -0.58 48.55
CA PHE A 236 -33.60 -0.21 47.18
C PHE A 236 -34.76 -0.28 46.18
N PHE A 237 -35.93 0.29 46.51
CA PHE A 237 -36.99 0.58 45.51
C PHE A 237 -37.05 2.06 45.09
N LEU A 238 -35.99 2.82 45.39
CA LEU A 238 -35.76 4.19 44.92
C LEU A 238 -34.63 4.28 43.87
N ARG A 239 -33.95 3.17 43.54
CA ARG A 239 -32.84 3.17 42.57
C ARG A 239 -33.27 3.05 41.10
N ASP A 240 -34.37 2.34 40.80
CA ASP A 240 -34.79 2.11 39.41
C ASP A 240 -35.53 3.31 38.76
N ARG A 241 -35.72 4.41 39.51
CA ARG A 241 -36.17 5.72 38.95
C ARG A 241 -35.05 6.74 38.79
N ILE A 242 -33.83 6.45 39.26
CA ILE A 242 -32.69 7.38 39.23
C ILE A 242 -31.60 6.89 38.26
N PHE A 243 -31.50 5.59 38.02
CA PHE A 243 -30.61 4.98 37.05
C PHE A 243 -31.48 4.33 35.98
N GLY A 244 -31.31 4.71 34.70
CA GLY A 244 -32.16 4.31 33.57
C GLY A 244 -32.37 2.79 33.39
N PRO A 245 -33.14 2.37 32.36
CA PRO A 245 -33.56 0.98 32.20
C PRO A 245 -32.35 0.04 32.27
N ARG A 246 -32.41 -0.98 33.15
CA ARG A 246 -31.36 -1.99 33.25
C ARG A 246 -31.17 -2.62 31.89
N HIS A 247 -29.92 -2.67 31.42
CA HIS A 247 -29.62 -3.41 30.20
C HIS A 247 -30.07 -4.86 30.34
N PRO A 248 -30.72 -5.42 29.31
CA PRO A 248 -31.13 -6.82 29.30
C PRO A 248 -29.93 -7.71 29.63
N VAL A 249 -30.11 -8.66 30.56
CA VAL A 249 -29.03 -9.54 31.05
C VAL A 249 -28.47 -10.42 29.92
N HIS A 250 -29.30 -10.69 28.91
CA HIS A 250 -28.92 -11.28 27.63
C HIS A 250 -29.91 -10.82 26.55
N ASP A 251 -29.53 -11.01 25.28
CA ASP A 251 -30.31 -10.66 24.08
C ASP A 251 -31.77 -11.17 24.08
N GLU A 252 -32.04 -12.34 24.66
CA GLU A 252 -33.38 -12.96 24.70
C GLU A 252 -34.19 -12.63 25.99
N SER A 253 -33.77 -11.64 26.79
CA SER A 253 -34.41 -11.39 28.09
C SER A 253 -35.69 -10.58 27.93
N GLY A 254 -36.83 -11.19 28.27
CA GLY A 254 -38.17 -10.59 28.15
C GLY A 254 -39.07 -11.31 27.15
N ASP A 255 -38.48 -12.06 26.21
CA ASP A 255 -39.20 -12.85 25.22
C ASP A 255 -39.82 -14.12 25.83
N VAL A 256 -40.98 -14.51 25.32
CA VAL A 256 -41.69 -15.74 25.70
C VAL A 256 -41.57 -16.75 24.56
N PHE A 257 -41.15 -17.96 24.89
CA PHE A 257 -40.96 -19.06 23.96
C PHE A 257 -41.85 -20.25 24.33
N ASN A 258 -42.26 -21.05 23.34
CA ASN A 258 -42.96 -22.30 23.59
C ASN A 258 -41.95 -23.43 23.73
N TRP A 259 -41.85 -24.01 24.92
CA TRP A 259 -40.96 -25.12 25.25
C TRP A 259 -41.78 -26.33 25.67
N LYS A 260 -41.77 -27.39 24.86
CA LYS A 260 -42.49 -28.66 25.13
C LYS A 260 -43.99 -28.48 25.43
N GLY A 261 -44.62 -27.43 24.88
CA GLY A 261 -46.05 -27.12 25.08
C GLY A 261 -46.33 -26.13 26.19
N GLU A 262 -45.31 -25.60 26.87
CA GLU A 262 -45.44 -24.58 27.92
C GLU A 262 -44.80 -23.25 27.51
N GLU A 263 -45.39 -22.13 27.93
CA GLU A 263 -44.80 -20.80 27.76
C GLU A 263 -43.70 -20.56 28.80
N VAL A 264 -42.49 -20.30 28.34
CA VAL A 264 -41.31 -20.11 29.18
C VAL A 264 -40.55 -18.84 28.82
N LYS A 265 -39.84 -18.28 29.79
CA LYS A 265 -38.88 -17.18 29.60
C LYS A 265 -37.45 -17.68 29.85
N VAL A 266 -36.48 -17.11 29.14
CA VAL A 266 -35.06 -17.41 29.36
C VAL A 266 -34.55 -16.60 30.55
N LYS A 267 -33.97 -17.28 31.54
CA LYS A 267 -33.48 -16.70 32.80
C LYS A 267 -31.97 -16.45 32.80
N GLU A 268 -31.22 -17.39 32.23
CA GLU A 268 -29.76 -17.32 32.10
C GLU A 268 -29.38 -17.98 30.77
N LYS A 269 -28.49 -17.33 30.01
CA LYS A 269 -27.95 -17.83 28.74
C LYS A 269 -26.42 -17.81 28.79
N VAL A 270 -25.79 -18.95 28.49
CA VAL A 270 -24.33 -19.08 28.45
C VAL A 270 -23.90 -19.64 27.10
N ARG A 271 -22.99 -18.93 26.43
CA ARG A 271 -22.42 -19.31 25.13
C ARG A 271 -20.94 -19.65 25.27
N VAL A 272 -20.54 -20.82 24.78
CA VAL A 272 -19.15 -21.30 24.78
C VAL A 272 -18.78 -21.76 23.38
N GLU A 273 -17.61 -21.37 22.90
CA GLU A 273 -17.09 -21.77 21.59
C GLU A 273 -15.82 -22.60 21.74
N SER A 274 -15.71 -23.65 20.92
CA SER A 274 -14.55 -24.54 20.89
C SER A 274 -14.13 -24.77 19.44
N GLN A 275 -12.90 -24.37 19.11
CA GLN A 275 -12.37 -24.54 17.76
C GLN A 275 -12.08 -26.01 17.46
N ASP A 276 -12.47 -26.46 16.26
CA ASP A 276 -12.22 -27.82 15.78
C ASP A 276 -11.23 -27.79 14.60
N PRO A 277 -9.99 -28.30 14.76
CA PRO A 277 -8.97 -28.25 13.71
C PRO A 277 -9.39 -28.93 12.40
N SER A 278 -10.17 -30.00 12.46
CA SER A 278 -10.60 -30.72 11.27
C SER A 278 -11.71 -29.99 10.52
N LEU A 279 -12.62 -29.30 11.23
CA LEU A 279 -13.62 -28.43 10.59
C LEU A 279 -12.96 -27.19 10.00
N LEU A 280 -11.94 -26.63 10.66
CA LEU A 280 -11.17 -25.51 10.14
C LEU A 280 -10.43 -25.88 8.85
N SER A 281 -9.82 -27.07 8.83
CA SER A 281 -9.19 -27.62 7.63
C SER A 281 -10.20 -27.95 6.52
N ALA A 282 -11.40 -28.43 6.87
CA ALA A 282 -12.45 -28.69 5.87
C ALA A 282 -12.96 -27.37 5.28
N MET A 283 -13.19 -26.35 6.11
CA MET A 283 -13.62 -25.02 5.67
C MET A 283 -12.62 -24.38 4.71
N SER A 284 -11.32 -24.41 5.04
CA SER A 284 -10.28 -23.83 4.20
C SER A 284 -10.18 -24.53 2.85
N LYS A 285 -10.25 -25.86 2.83
CA LYS A 285 -10.27 -26.66 1.59
C LYS A 285 -11.50 -26.35 0.75
N LEU A 286 -12.70 -26.41 1.33
CA LEU A 286 -13.94 -26.10 0.62
C LEU A 286 -13.94 -24.69 0.02
N THR A 287 -13.36 -23.71 0.72
CA THR A 287 -13.22 -22.34 0.21
C THR A 287 -12.29 -22.26 -1.01
N ALA A 288 -11.19 -23.00 -1.01
CA ALA A 288 -10.30 -23.07 -2.16
C ALA A 288 -10.97 -23.77 -3.36
N LEU A 289 -11.66 -24.88 -3.11
CA LEU A 289 -12.36 -25.65 -4.15
C LEU A 289 -13.52 -24.85 -4.77
N GLU A 290 -14.31 -24.13 -3.97
CA GLU A 290 -15.37 -23.22 -4.45
C GLU A 290 -14.79 -22.16 -5.39
N HIS A 291 -13.67 -21.55 -5.01
CA HIS A 291 -13.03 -20.51 -5.81
C HIS A 291 -12.54 -21.05 -7.16
N ASP A 292 -11.96 -22.25 -7.20
CA ASP A 292 -11.53 -22.88 -8.45
C ASP A 292 -12.71 -23.20 -9.37
N VAL A 293 -13.80 -23.75 -8.83
CA VAL A 293 -15.04 -24.01 -9.60
C VAL A 293 -15.66 -22.70 -10.10
N SER A 294 -15.68 -21.65 -9.28
CA SER A 294 -16.16 -20.31 -9.68
C SER A 294 -15.36 -19.76 -10.86
N ARG A 295 -14.03 -19.92 -10.81
CA ARG A 295 -13.13 -19.52 -11.91
C ARG A 295 -13.41 -20.31 -13.20
N TRP A 296 -13.64 -21.61 -13.11
CA TRP A 296 -13.96 -22.44 -14.28
C TRP A 296 -15.34 -22.11 -14.86
N LYS A 297 -16.34 -21.84 -14.01
CA LYS A 297 -17.66 -21.36 -14.42
C LYS A 297 -17.55 -20.06 -15.22
N SER A 298 -16.82 -19.07 -14.71
CA SER A 298 -16.63 -17.79 -15.42
C SER A 298 -15.82 -17.97 -16.71
N ALA A 299 -14.78 -18.80 -16.71
CA ALA A 299 -13.99 -19.04 -17.92
C ALA A 299 -14.81 -19.74 -19.02
N LEU A 300 -15.65 -20.72 -18.66
CA LEU A 300 -16.53 -21.38 -19.60
C LEU A 300 -17.61 -20.43 -20.13
N GLY A 301 -18.19 -19.59 -19.27
CA GLY A 301 -19.18 -18.58 -19.67
C GLY A 301 -18.62 -17.60 -20.73
N VAL A 302 -17.37 -17.17 -20.58
CA VAL A 302 -16.69 -16.31 -21.57
C VAL A 302 -16.51 -17.01 -22.91
N VAL A 303 -16.10 -18.28 -22.93
CA VAL A 303 -15.90 -19.04 -24.18
C VAL A 303 -17.23 -19.40 -24.85
N MET A 304 -18.29 -19.57 -24.07
CA MET A 304 -19.64 -19.82 -24.58
C MET A 304 -20.39 -18.54 -25.01
N GLU A 305 -19.78 -17.36 -24.86
CA GLU A 305 -20.42 -16.06 -25.11
C GLU A 305 -21.77 -15.91 -24.37
N GLU A 306 -21.89 -16.49 -23.16
CA GLU A 306 -23.08 -16.30 -22.32
C GLU A 306 -23.03 -14.88 -21.72
N ASP A 307 -23.88 -13.97 -22.21
CA ASP A 307 -24.07 -12.65 -21.60
C ASP A 307 -24.44 -12.80 -20.11
N ASP A 308 -23.77 -12.05 -19.22
CA ASP A 308 -23.93 -12.05 -17.75
C ASP A 308 -25.36 -11.77 -17.23
N THR A 309 -26.36 -11.71 -18.11
CA THR A 309 -27.78 -11.44 -17.81
C THR A 309 -28.55 -12.63 -17.22
N ASP A 310 -28.00 -13.85 -17.25
CA ASP A 310 -28.74 -15.07 -16.87
C ASP A 310 -28.48 -15.60 -15.44
N ASN A 311 -27.62 -14.96 -14.64
CA ASN A 311 -27.43 -15.34 -13.22
C ASN A 311 -28.66 -15.03 -12.33
N ASP A 312 -29.66 -14.28 -12.82
CA ASP A 312 -30.87 -13.90 -12.07
C ASP A 312 -32.15 -14.70 -12.45
N ARG A 313 -32.07 -15.68 -13.36
CA ARG A 313 -33.28 -16.35 -13.91
C ARG A 313 -33.55 -17.80 -13.46
N SER A 314 -32.71 -18.44 -12.65
CA SER A 314 -32.86 -19.88 -12.33
C SER A 314 -33.64 -20.23 -11.05
N LEU A 315 -34.49 -19.33 -10.53
CA LEU A 315 -35.33 -19.63 -9.35
C LEU A 315 -36.83 -19.40 -9.58
N THR A 316 -37.37 -19.68 -10.76
CA THR A 316 -38.82 -19.76 -10.95
C THR A 316 -39.19 -20.73 -12.08
N THR A 317 -39.35 -22.01 -11.77
CA THR A 317 -40.29 -22.92 -12.48
C THR A 317 -40.36 -24.28 -11.78
N ALA A 318 -41.34 -24.43 -10.87
CA ALA A 318 -42.07 -25.68 -10.64
C ALA A 318 -43.11 -25.47 -9.53
N ALA A 319 -44.38 -25.37 -9.92
CA ALA A 319 -45.54 -25.99 -9.26
C ALA A 319 -46.81 -25.21 -9.61
N THR A 320 -47.58 -25.75 -10.56
CA THR A 320 -49.01 -25.49 -10.69
C THR A 320 -49.73 -26.78 -10.34
N GLN A 321 -50.46 -26.80 -9.22
CA GLN A 321 -51.80 -27.39 -9.08
C GLN A 321 -52.34 -27.14 -7.66
N SER A 322 -53.61 -26.74 -7.64
CA SER A 322 -54.45 -26.19 -6.59
C SER A 322 -55.21 -27.28 -5.79
N PRO A 323 -56.27 -27.01 -4.99
CA PRO A 323 -56.60 -25.93 -4.04
C PRO A 323 -57.14 -26.48 -2.67
N CYS A 324 -57.63 -25.55 -1.81
CA CYS A 324 -58.51 -25.72 -0.63
C CYS A 324 -57.75 -25.64 0.72
N GLY A 325 -58.08 -24.78 1.68
CA GLY A 325 -59.15 -23.82 1.87
C GLY A 325 -59.36 -23.62 3.38
N THR A 326 -59.52 -22.36 3.80
CA THR A 326 -60.18 -21.89 5.06
C THR A 326 -59.31 -21.24 6.17
N VAL A 327 -59.30 -19.90 6.15
CA VAL A 327 -59.60 -18.88 7.19
C VAL A 327 -59.46 -19.29 8.69
N ILE A 328 -58.70 -18.61 9.57
CA ILE A 328 -59.14 -17.42 10.35
C ILE A 328 -58.02 -16.82 11.27
N ARG A 329 -57.98 -15.48 11.27
CA ARG A 329 -57.58 -14.45 12.28
C ARG A 329 -56.12 -14.10 12.62
N LYS A 330 -55.80 -12.88 12.18
CA LYS A 330 -54.85 -11.88 12.68
C LYS A 330 -54.80 -11.74 14.21
N LEU A 331 -53.58 -11.56 14.73
CA LEU A 331 -53.19 -10.35 15.49
C LEU A 331 -51.69 -10.06 15.27
N ASN A 332 -51.37 -8.77 15.09
CA ASN A 332 -50.07 -8.15 14.78
C ASN A 332 -49.02 -8.39 15.90
N ARG A 333 -47.70 -8.26 15.71
CA ARG A 333 -47.00 -7.11 15.10
C ARG A 333 -45.49 -7.38 14.89
N ASP A 334 -45.00 -6.96 13.71
CA ASP A 334 -43.72 -6.31 13.34
C ASP A 334 -42.49 -6.56 14.23
N THR A 335 -41.31 -6.93 13.69
CA THR A 335 -40.45 -6.08 12.86
C THR A 335 -39.35 -6.94 12.19
N LEU A 336 -38.89 -6.53 11.00
CA LEU A 336 -37.78 -7.04 10.15
C LEU A 336 -38.19 -7.88 8.92
N GLN A 337 -38.51 -7.18 7.83
CA GLN A 337 -38.17 -7.67 6.49
C GLN A 337 -37.62 -6.54 5.61
N ARG A 338 -36.58 -6.93 4.87
CA ARG A 338 -35.73 -6.18 3.94
C ARG A 338 -36.51 -5.44 2.84
N PHE A 339 -35.86 -4.47 2.20
CA PHE A 339 -36.17 -4.13 0.80
C PHE A 339 -34.92 -4.02 -0.06
N ALA A 340 -34.73 -5.04 -0.90
CA ALA A 340 -34.44 -4.86 -2.32
C ALA A 340 -35.45 -5.74 -3.08
N SER A 341 -36.21 -5.12 -3.99
CA SER A 341 -36.77 -5.66 -5.24
C SER A 341 -37.91 -4.76 -5.73
N THR A 342 -37.69 -4.08 -6.84
CA THR A 342 -38.71 -3.41 -7.66
C THR A 342 -39.49 -4.45 -8.46
N THR A 343 -40.77 -4.65 -8.10
CA THR A 343 -41.79 -5.23 -8.99
C THR A 343 -42.70 -4.12 -9.51
N THR A 344 -42.89 -4.07 -10.82
CA THR A 344 -43.95 -3.28 -11.45
C THR A 344 -45.30 -3.95 -11.22
N CYS A 345 -46.25 -3.25 -10.58
CA CYS A 345 -47.68 -3.29 -10.94
C CYS A 345 -48.50 -2.26 -10.14
N GLY A 346 -49.28 -1.44 -10.86
CA GLY A 346 -50.67 -1.14 -10.52
C GLY A 346 -50.98 -0.12 -9.40
N VAL A 347 -51.23 1.13 -9.83
CA VAL A 347 -52.26 2.07 -9.33
C VAL A 347 -52.32 2.30 -7.81
N GLY A 348 -51.76 3.43 -7.35
CA GLY A 348 -52.28 4.12 -6.16
C GLY A 348 -51.32 4.78 -5.17
N ASP A 349 -50.00 4.89 -5.41
CA ASP A 349 -49.09 5.47 -4.39
C ASP A 349 -48.67 6.91 -4.72
N THR A 350 -48.97 7.83 -3.80
CA THR A 350 -48.64 9.26 -3.92
C THR A 350 -47.14 9.51 -3.67
N PRO A 351 -46.52 10.48 -4.39
CA PRO A 351 -45.08 10.79 -4.28
C PRO A 351 -44.62 11.21 -2.87
N GLN A 352 -45.54 11.66 -2.02
CA GLN A 352 -45.28 12.08 -0.64
C GLN A 352 -44.80 10.94 0.26
N ILE A 353 -45.36 9.73 0.11
CA ILE A 353 -45.08 8.58 0.97
C ILE A 353 -43.66 8.03 0.72
N ARG A 354 -43.19 8.07 -0.54
CA ARG A 354 -41.82 7.68 -0.90
C ARG A 354 -40.77 8.66 -0.38
N LYS A 355 -41.11 9.95 -0.33
CA LYS A 355 -40.23 11.01 0.22
C LYS A 355 -40.02 10.83 1.72
N GLU A 356 -41.08 10.54 2.47
CA GLU A 356 -41.03 10.32 3.92
C GLU A 356 -40.18 9.09 4.28
N ALA A 357 -40.38 7.98 3.58
CA ALA A 357 -39.58 6.76 3.78
C ALA A 357 -38.08 6.98 3.52
N LEU A 358 -37.70 7.88 2.61
CA LEU A 358 -36.31 8.18 2.31
C LEU A 358 -35.63 8.96 3.44
N PHE A 359 -36.31 9.94 4.02
CA PHE A 359 -35.81 10.69 5.18
C PHE A 359 -35.69 9.81 6.43
N ASP A 360 -36.63 8.89 6.66
CA ASP A 360 -36.56 7.94 7.78
C ASP A 360 -35.35 7.00 7.69
N VAL A 361 -34.92 6.63 6.48
CA VAL A 361 -33.69 5.85 6.28
C VAL A 361 -32.45 6.65 6.66
N VAL A 362 -32.39 7.94 6.32
CA VAL A 362 -31.26 8.80 6.68
C VAL A 362 -31.18 9.02 8.19
N ASP A 363 -32.33 9.21 8.85
CA ASP A 363 -32.41 9.34 10.31
C ASP A 363 -31.88 8.06 11.00
N ASN A 364 -32.24 6.88 10.49
CA ASN A 364 -31.73 5.61 11.01
C ASN A 364 -30.20 5.47 10.84
N ILE A 365 -29.64 5.95 9.72
CA ILE A 365 -28.18 5.92 9.48
C ILE A 365 -27.46 6.78 10.52
N HIS A 366 -27.92 8.02 10.74
CA HIS A 366 -27.32 8.90 11.73
C HIS A 366 -27.45 8.35 13.15
N GLN A 367 -28.57 7.71 13.48
CA GLN A 367 -28.76 7.06 14.78
C GLN A 367 -27.78 5.89 14.98
N THR A 368 -27.57 5.06 13.95
CA THR A 368 -26.57 3.98 14.03
C THR A 368 -25.13 4.48 14.12
N GLU A 369 -24.81 5.61 13.48
CA GLU A 369 -23.49 6.24 13.61
C GLU A 369 -23.24 6.70 15.05
N ASP A 370 -24.22 7.35 15.67
CA ASP A 370 -24.13 7.77 17.08
C ASP A 370 -23.96 6.57 18.04
N ASP A 371 -24.68 5.47 17.81
CA ASP A 371 -24.57 4.25 18.62
C ASP A 371 -23.17 3.61 18.49
N ILE A 372 -22.56 3.64 17.31
CA ILE A 372 -21.19 3.16 17.08
C ILE A 372 -20.18 4.04 17.81
N VAL A 373 -20.34 5.36 17.74
CA VAL A 373 -19.46 6.30 18.44
C VAL A 373 -19.55 6.10 19.95
N GLN A 374 -20.76 5.92 20.49
CA GLN A 374 -20.99 5.64 21.90
C GLN A 374 -20.34 4.31 22.32
N SER A 375 -20.50 3.26 21.52
CA SER A 375 -19.88 1.95 21.75
C SER A 375 -18.34 2.03 21.72
N LEU A 376 -17.75 2.78 20.79
CA LEU A 376 -16.30 2.99 20.72
C LEU A 376 -15.78 3.79 21.92
N GLN A 377 -16.59 4.70 22.45
CA GLN A 377 -16.27 5.49 23.64
C GLN A 377 -16.31 4.66 24.92
N GLU A 378 -17.27 3.75 25.05
CA GLU A 378 -17.34 2.77 26.15
C GLU A 378 -16.14 1.80 26.17
N LEU A 379 -15.61 1.48 24.98
CA LEU A 379 -14.45 0.60 24.83
C LEU A 379 -13.09 1.31 24.92
N GLU A 380 -13.06 2.63 25.16
CA GLU A 380 -11.84 3.47 25.11
C GLU A 380 -11.06 3.40 23.77
N LEU A 381 -11.73 3.04 22.67
CA LEU A 381 -11.12 2.80 21.36
C LEU A 381 -11.19 4.00 20.40
N VAL A 382 -11.77 5.12 20.85
CA VAL A 382 -12.00 6.36 20.08
C VAL A 382 -10.71 6.90 19.43
N ASP A 383 -9.58 6.87 20.13
CA ASP A 383 -8.29 7.34 19.60
C ASP A 383 -7.72 6.40 18.51
N THR A 384 -8.15 5.14 18.49
CA THR A 384 -7.67 4.11 17.54
C THR A 384 -8.47 4.13 16.24
N PHE A 385 -9.75 4.51 16.32
CA PHE A 385 -10.69 4.48 15.20
C PHE A 385 -11.31 5.86 14.91
N SER A 386 -10.53 6.94 15.04
CA SER A 386 -11.01 8.31 14.84
C SER A 386 -11.59 8.58 13.43
N HIS A 387 -11.23 7.77 12.45
CA HIS A 387 -11.70 7.84 11.06
C HIS A 387 -13.10 7.21 10.85
N LEU A 388 -13.56 6.36 11.77
CA LEU A 388 -14.91 5.79 11.77
C LEU A 388 -15.94 6.70 12.47
N ILE A 389 -15.46 7.74 13.15
CA ILE A 389 -16.26 8.66 13.99
C ILE A 389 -16.58 9.96 13.24
N TYR A 390 -15.95 10.19 12.08
CA TYR A 390 -16.16 11.39 11.26
C TYR A 390 -16.07 11.05 9.76
N SER A 391 -17.19 10.69 9.15
CA SER A 391 -17.34 10.91 7.70
C SER A 391 -17.74 12.36 7.48
N GLN A 392 -16.77 13.28 7.38
CA GLN A 392 -17.05 14.69 7.07
C GLN A 392 -17.55 14.91 5.63
N ASP A 393 -17.60 13.87 4.81
CA ASP A 393 -17.79 13.99 3.36
C ASP A 393 -19.19 13.57 2.87
N LEU A 394 -20.14 13.31 3.77
CA LEU A 394 -21.50 12.88 3.42
C LEU A 394 -22.54 13.66 4.25
N ASP A 395 -22.81 14.91 3.86
CA ASP A 395 -24.00 15.63 4.33
C ASP A 395 -25.23 15.07 3.60
N LEU A 396 -25.60 13.84 3.98
CA LEU A 396 -26.66 13.05 3.36
C LEU A 396 -27.99 13.80 3.32
N MET A 397 -28.24 14.68 4.31
CA MET A 397 -29.45 15.51 4.36
C MET A 397 -29.45 16.64 3.33
N ASP A 398 -28.32 17.34 3.13
CA ASP A 398 -28.24 18.42 2.12
C ASP A 398 -28.26 17.87 0.69
N THR A 399 -27.63 16.72 0.46
CA THR A 399 -27.67 16.04 -0.84
C THR A 399 -29.05 15.47 -1.16
N LEU A 400 -29.74 14.90 -0.17
CA LEU A 400 -31.08 14.35 -0.36
C LEU A 400 -32.16 15.43 -0.47
N THR A 401 -32.02 16.55 0.26
CA THR A 401 -32.91 17.72 0.08
C THR A 401 -32.72 18.40 -1.27
N ALA A 402 -31.51 18.40 -1.84
CA ALA A 402 -31.28 18.89 -3.20
C ALA A 402 -31.95 18.01 -4.28
N ILE A 403 -32.15 16.71 -4.02
CA ILE A 403 -32.70 15.75 -4.99
C ILE A 403 -34.22 15.58 -4.83
N VAL A 404 -34.73 15.54 -3.60
CA VAL A 404 -36.12 15.18 -3.26
C VAL A 404 -36.91 16.37 -2.66
N GLY A 405 -36.24 17.49 -2.42
CA GLY A 405 -36.79 18.68 -1.77
C GLY A 405 -36.94 18.52 -0.25
N HIS A 406 -37.30 19.60 0.43
CA HIS A 406 -37.41 19.66 1.90
C HIS A 406 -38.51 18.76 2.47
N ARG A 407 -38.25 18.12 3.63
CA ARG A 407 -39.19 17.20 4.30
C ARG A 407 -40.48 17.92 4.71
N SER A 408 -40.37 19.16 5.21
CA SER A 408 -41.51 20.01 5.56
C SER A 408 -41.29 21.48 5.13
N GLU A 409 -42.37 22.26 5.05
CA GLU A 409 -42.27 23.71 4.81
C GLU A 409 -41.52 24.43 5.95
N ALA A 410 -41.58 23.89 7.17
CA ALA A 410 -40.83 24.39 8.31
C ALA A 410 -39.31 24.22 8.13
N ASP A 411 -38.85 23.12 7.55
CA ASP A 411 -37.43 22.87 7.28
C ASP A 411 -36.88 23.81 6.20
N LEU A 412 -37.70 24.03 5.16
CA LEU A 412 -37.41 25.00 4.09
C LEU A 412 -37.23 26.42 4.68
N ILE A 413 -38.15 26.85 5.54
CA ILE A 413 -38.08 28.15 6.24
C ILE A 413 -36.84 28.20 7.15
N ALA A 414 -36.57 27.13 7.91
CA ALA A 414 -35.44 27.09 8.84
C ALA A 414 -34.09 27.24 8.11
N LYS A 415 -33.91 26.57 6.97
CA LYS A 415 -32.68 26.67 6.16
C LYS A 415 -32.50 28.07 5.55
N VAL A 416 -33.57 28.63 4.96
CA VAL A 416 -33.58 29.99 4.42
C VAL A 416 -33.28 31.04 5.50
N THR A 417 -33.86 30.86 6.70
CA THR A 417 -33.61 31.73 7.86
C THR A 417 -32.15 31.60 8.37
N MET A 418 -31.61 30.38 8.42
CA MET A 418 -30.22 30.12 8.83
C MET A 418 -29.22 30.78 7.86
N ILE A 419 -29.46 30.66 6.56
CA ILE A 419 -28.61 31.26 5.53
C ILE A 419 -28.68 32.79 5.60
N ARG A 420 -29.88 33.35 5.81
CA ARG A 420 -30.08 34.78 6.07
C ARG A 420 -29.32 35.25 7.33
N GLN A 421 -29.34 34.50 8.42
CA GLN A 421 -28.57 34.86 9.62
C GLN A 421 -27.06 34.85 9.37
N ARG A 422 -26.58 33.94 8.52
CA ARG A 422 -25.15 33.75 8.25
C ARG A 422 -24.59 34.78 7.27
N PHE A 423 -25.33 35.09 6.21
CA PHE A 423 -24.86 35.94 5.11
C PHE A 423 -25.55 37.30 5.03
N ARG A 424 -26.55 37.55 5.90
CA ARG A 424 -27.34 38.79 5.95
C ARG A 424 -27.93 39.13 4.57
N ASP A 425 -27.74 40.36 4.09
CA ASP A 425 -28.27 40.85 2.82
C ASP A 425 -27.46 40.41 1.59
N SER A 426 -26.25 39.91 1.78
CA SER A 426 -25.30 39.60 0.71
C SER A 426 -25.13 38.10 0.52
N LEU A 427 -25.76 37.52 -0.51
CA LEU A 427 -25.81 36.06 -0.71
C LEU A 427 -24.85 35.63 -1.84
N PRO A 428 -23.99 34.61 -1.64
CA PRO A 428 -23.15 34.07 -2.71
C PRO A 428 -23.98 33.39 -3.82
N ASP A 429 -23.50 33.46 -5.06
CA ASP A 429 -24.14 32.83 -6.21
C ASP A 429 -24.20 31.30 -6.06
N ASN A 430 -25.34 30.70 -6.47
CA ASN A 430 -25.63 29.26 -6.46
C ASN A 430 -25.73 28.59 -5.07
N LEU A 431 -25.89 29.34 -3.98
CA LEU A 431 -26.00 28.77 -2.63
C LEU A 431 -27.40 28.20 -2.30
N LEU A 432 -28.47 28.80 -2.84
CA LEU A 432 -29.87 28.37 -2.63
C LEU A 432 -30.41 27.71 -3.90
N SER A 433 -31.15 26.62 -3.75
CA SER A 433 -31.94 26.02 -4.84
C SER A 433 -33.07 26.96 -5.31
N GLY A 434 -33.65 26.68 -6.49
CA GLY A 434 -34.70 27.54 -7.06
C GLY A 434 -35.90 27.76 -6.12
N GLU A 435 -36.35 26.73 -5.41
CA GLU A 435 -37.47 26.82 -4.45
C GLU A 435 -37.08 27.60 -3.18
N GLU A 436 -35.87 27.39 -2.66
CA GLU A 436 -35.35 28.11 -1.49
C GLU A 436 -35.10 29.60 -1.80
N MET A 437 -34.62 29.90 -3.00
CA MET A 437 -34.41 31.28 -3.48
C MET A 437 -35.74 32.02 -3.65
N GLN A 438 -36.78 31.34 -4.15
CA GLN A 438 -38.13 31.91 -4.22
C GLN A 438 -38.68 32.23 -2.83
N LEU A 439 -38.49 31.34 -1.85
CA LEU A 439 -38.89 31.61 -0.47
C LEU A 439 -38.06 32.73 0.15
N TYR A 440 -36.75 32.77 -0.08
CA TYR A 440 -35.86 33.86 0.36
C TYR A 440 -36.32 35.21 -0.19
N LYS A 441 -36.64 35.29 -1.50
CA LYS A 441 -37.18 36.51 -2.13
C LYS A 441 -38.53 36.91 -1.55
N LYS A 442 -39.40 35.94 -1.26
CA LYS A 442 -40.73 36.20 -0.67
C LYS A 442 -40.66 36.70 0.77
N LEU A 443 -39.73 36.18 1.58
CA LEU A 443 -39.59 36.54 2.99
C LEU A 443 -38.70 37.76 3.22
N TYR A 444 -37.67 37.97 2.41
CA TYR A 444 -36.61 38.96 2.67
C TYR A 444 -36.29 39.90 1.49
N GLY A 445 -36.87 39.71 0.30
CA GLY A 445 -36.58 40.50 -0.90
C GLY A 445 -35.39 40.00 -1.72
N GLU A 446 -35.02 40.72 -2.78
CA GLU A 446 -33.90 40.32 -3.64
C GLU A 446 -32.55 40.48 -2.91
N PRO A 447 -31.66 39.46 -2.93
CA PRO A 447 -30.36 39.55 -2.28
C PRO A 447 -29.45 40.56 -3.00
N MET A 448 -28.64 41.30 -2.23
CA MET A 448 -27.61 42.20 -2.79
C MET A 448 -26.39 41.37 -3.24
N SER A 449 -25.83 41.69 -4.40
CA SER A 449 -24.59 41.10 -4.91
C SER A 449 -23.42 41.46 -4.00
N MET A 450 -22.55 40.49 -3.66
CA MET A 450 -21.29 40.80 -2.97
C MET A 450 -20.34 41.52 -3.92
N GLU A 451 -20.01 42.78 -3.62
CA GLU A 451 -18.87 43.46 -4.22
C GLU A 451 -17.58 42.97 -3.54
N GLU A 452 -16.61 42.50 -4.33
CA GLU A 452 -15.30 42.06 -3.86
C GLU A 452 -14.45 43.29 -3.48
N GLU A 453 -14.35 43.61 -2.19
CA GLU A 453 -13.40 44.64 -1.73
C GLU A 453 -12.05 44.03 -1.32
N GLU A 454 -11.07 44.22 -2.20
CA GLU A 454 -9.64 44.19 -1.91
C GLU A 454 -9.27 45.30 -0.90
N SER A 455 -8.42 44.99 0.09
CA SER A 455 -7.89 46.00 1.01
C SER A 455 -6.56 46.56 0.51
N ASN A 456 -6.61 47.81 0.04
CA ASN A 456 -5.50 48.64 -0.43
C ASN A 456 -4.31 48.74 0.56
N ILE A 457 -3.09 48.51 0.06
CA ILE A 457 -1.88 49.28 0.44
C ILE A 457 -1.15 49.69 -0.85
N THR A 458 -1.00 51.00 -0.98
CA THR A 458 -0.61 51.83 -2.13
C THR A 458 0.88 51.79 -2.49
N GLN A 459 1.24 51.86 -3.78
CA GLN A 459 2.34 52.67 -4.37
C GLN A 459 2.36 52.59 -5.94
N ASP A 460 1.95 53.70 -6.57
CA ASP A 460 2.29 54.38 -7.83
C ASP A 460 2.46 53.71 -9.24
N GLU A 461 1.74 54.36 -10.20
CA GLU A 461 1.83 54.47 -11.68
C GLU A 461 1.20 53.40 -12.62
N PRO A 462 0.81 53.72 -13.89
CA PRO A 462 -0.05 54.81 -14.42
C PRO A 462 -1.15 54.29 -15.40
N GLU A 463 -2.00 55.19 -15.93
CA GLU A 463 -3.09 54.92 -16.91
C GLU A 463 -2.61 54.36 -18.28
N PRO A 464 -3.41 53.50 -18.96
CA PRO A 464 -3.17 53.09 -20.36
C PRO A 464 -3.74 54.08 -21.39
N ASP A 465 -2.97 54.31 -22.46
CA ASP A 465 -3.20 55.24 -23.57
C ASP A 465 -4.57 55.07 -24.28
N GLN A 466 -5.32 56.18 -24.37
CA GLN A 466 -6.53 56.35 -25.18
C GLN A 466 -6.17 57.11 -26.47
N LEU A 467 -6.41 56.53 -27.64
CA LEU A 467 -6.05 57.13 -28.93
C LEU A 467 -7.04 58.24 -29.31
N LEU A 468 -6.58 59.48 -29.21
CA LEU A 468 -7.30 60.68 -29.64
C LEU A 468 -6.67 61.23 -30.93
N ARG A 469 -7.50 61.66 -31.90
CA ARG A 469 -7.03 62.38 -33.10
C ARG A 469 -7.38 63.86 -33.01
N CYS A 470 -6.42 64.72 -33.35
CA CYS A 470 -6.60 66.17 -33.42
C CYS A 470 -7.37 66.52 -34.69
N ASP A 471 -8.39 67.36 -34.58
CA ASP A 471 -9.25 67.80 -35.69
C ASP A 471 -8.67 68.99 -36.50
N GLY A 472 -7.55 69.55 -36.07
CA GLY A 472 -6.90 70.69 -36.73
C GLY A 472 -7.50 72.05 -36.39
N GLU A 473 -8.53 72.12 -35.56
CA GLU A 473 -9.13 73.38 -35.05
C GLU A 473 -9.10 73.48 -33.51
N GLY A 474 -8.30 72.63 -32.87
CA GLY A 474 -8.01 72.72 -31.43
C GLY A 474 -8.90 71.84 -30.54
N GLY A 475 -9.50 70.76 -31.09
CA GLY A 475 -10.20 69.72 -30.35
C GLY A 475 -9.67 68.29 -30.66
N TRP A 476 -10.00 67.34 -29.78
CA TRP A 476 -9.60 65.93 -29.90
C TRP A 476 -10.83 65.02 -29.90
N VAL A 477 -10.88 64.02 -30.80
CA VAL A 477 -11.97 63.05 -30.92
C VAL A 477 -11.46 61.61 -30.81
N GLU A 478 -12.20 60.77 -30.09
CA GLU A 478 -11.94 59.35 -29.82
C GLU A 478 -12.57 58.44 -30.89
N VAL A 479 -11.95 57.28 -31.17
CA VAL A 479 -12.40 56.33 -32.22
C VAL A 479 -13.12 55.13 -31.60
N GLU A 480 -14.41 54.93 -31.92
CA GLU A 480 -15.21 53.79 -31.47
C GLU A 480 -15.26 52.64 -32.48
N HIS A 481 -15.33 51.40 -31.99
CA HIS A 481 -15.63 50.21 -32.78
C HIS A 481 -16.87 49.47 -32.22
N LEU A 482 -17.85 49.15 -33.08
CA LEU A 482 -19.03 48.36 -32.71
C LEU A 482 -19.44 47.33 -33.80
N ALA A 483 -19.71 46.13 -33.29
CA ALA A 483 -20.64 45.03 -33.65
C ALA A 483 -20.96 44.58 -35.10
N THR A 484 -21.18 43.26 -35.19
CA THR A 484 -21.50 42.33 -36.30
C THR A 484 -22.88 42.46 -36.98
N ASP A 485 -22.96 42.20 -38.30
CA ASP A 485 -24.08 41.48 -38.97
C ASP A 485 -23.81 41.11 -40.47
N THR A 486 -24.80 40.51 -41.13
CA THR A 486 -24.86 39.51 -42.23
C THR A 486 -25.06 40.01 -43.70
N ALA A 487 -24.79 39.09 -44.66
CA ALA A 487 -25.51 38.78 -45.94
C ALA A 487 -25.36 39.55 -47.30
N GLU A 488 -25.05 38.74 -48.35
CA GLU A 488 -25.42 38.68 -49.79
C GLU A 488 -25.27 39.89 -50.77
N VAL A 489 -24.63 39.64 -51.95
CA VAL A 489 -25.15 39.82 -53.36
C VAL A 489 -24.01 39.65 -54.42
N GLN A 490 -24.42 39.23 -55.63
CA GLN A 490 -23.76 38.53 -56.74
C GLN A 490 -22.82 39.33 -57.71
N SER A 491 -22.18 38.54 -58.61
CA SER A 491 -21.61 38.83 -59.96
C SER A 491 -20.12 39.23 -60.00
N SER A 492 -19.22 38.70 -60.84
CA SER A 492 -19.28 38.04 -62.16
C SER A 492 -17.92 37.39 -62.52
N GLU A 493 -17.94 36.32 -63.35
CA GLU A 493 -16.91 35.87 -64.34
C GLU A 493 -15.46 35.54 -63.88
N HIS A 494 -14.73 34.49 -64.28
CA HIS A 494 -14.79 33.54 -65.38
C HIS A 494 -13.84 32.34 -65.10
N ASN A 495 -14.37 31.11 -65.24
CA ASN A 495 -13.81 29.93 -65.92
C ASN A 495 -12.32 29.47 -65.83
N LEU A 496 -12.20 28.17 -65.48
CA LEU A 496 -11.35 27.10 -66.07
C LEU A 496 -9.82 27.18 -65.80
N THR A 497 -9.12 26.19 -65.21
CA THR A 497 -9.04 24.76 -65.59
C THR A 497 -8.19 23.95 -64.57
N ARG A 498 -8.70 22.78 -64.13
CA ARG A 498 -8.07 21.41 -63.95
C ARG A 498 -6.51 21.34 -63.85
N VAL A 499 -5.85 20.53 -62.99
CA VAL A 499 -5.89 19.05 -62.75
C VAL A 499 -4.99 18.69 -61.54
N SER A 500 -5.33 17.60 -60.80
CA SER A 500 -4.49 16.66 -59.99
C SER A 500 -3.64 17.20 -58.83
N GLU A 501 -3.48 16.56 -57.67
CA GLU A 501 -3.77 15.21 -57.16
C GLU A 501 -3.57 15.25 -55.62
N PHE A 502 -4.05 14.19 -54.95
CA PHE A 502 -4.06 13.91 -53.52
C PHE A 502 -2.75 14.17 -52.74
N GLU A 503 -2.89 14.74 -51.53
CA GLU A 503 -2.30 14.26 -50.26
C GLU A 503 -2.99 15.02 -49.10
N ASN A 504 -3.78 14.33 -48.28
CA ASN A 504 -4.39 14.92 -47.08
C ASN A 504 -3.48 14.65 -45.88
N ASP A 505 -2.75 15.68 -45.46
CA ASP A 505 -2.32 15.88 -44.08
C ASP A 505 -3.46 16.60 -43.34
N ASP A 506 -4.04 15.95 -42.33
CA ASP A 506 -4.87 16.65 -41.34
C ASP A 506 -3.95 17.14 -40.20
N GLU A 507 -3.29 18.28 -40.44
CA GLU A 507 -2.71 19.12 -39.40
C GLU A 507 -3.84 19.76 -38.58
N TYR A 508 -3.78 19.61 -37.26
CA TYR A 508 -4.56 20.46 -36.36
C TYR A 508 -3.97 21.86 -36.35
N GLU A 509 -4.72 22.83 -36.87
CA GLU A 509 -4.42 24.27 -36.81
C GLU A 509 -4.38 24.73 -35.33
N LEU A 510 -3.20 25.12 -34.86
CA LEU A 510 -3.01 25.82 -33.59
C LEU A 510 -3.04 27.32 -33.87
N ASP A 511 -3.91 28.04 -33.18
CA ASP A 511 -4.01 29.49 -33.31
C ASP A 511 -2.72 30.17 -32.81
N TYR A 512 -1.96 30.76 -33.73
CA TYR A 512 -0.62 31.29 -33.50
C TYR A 512 -0.61 32.66 -32.78
N ASP A 513 -1.78 33.26 -32.59
CA ASP A 513 -1.93 34.63 -32.10
C ASP A 513 -2.13 34.72 -30.58
N GLU A 514 -2.42 33.60 -29.90
CA GLU A 514 -2.53 33.53 -28.42
C GLU A 514 -1.21 33.18 -27.70
N LEU A 515 -0.13 32.88 -28.44
CA LEU A 515 1.16 32.48 -27.86
C LEU A 515 2.07 33.68 -27.59
N SER A 516 2.77 33.66 -26.44
CA SER A 516 3.82 34.64 -26.13
C SER A 516 4.92 34.61 -27.19
N LEU A 517 5.57 35.75 -27.46
CA LEU A 517 6.68 35.86 -28.43
C LEU A 517 7.80 34.84 -28.17
N GLU A 518 8.05 34.51 -26.89
CA GLU A 518 9.04 33.51 -26.49
C GLU A 518 8.60 32.07 -26.83
N ASP A 519 7.31 31.76 -26.67
CA ASP A 519 6.75 30.44 -26.97
C ASP A 519 6.65 30.19 -28.48
N ARG A 520 6.32 31.24 -29.25
CA ARG A 520 6.34 31.21 -30.72
C ARG A 520 7.75 30.98 -31.26
N ALA A 521 8.75 31.69 -30.72
CA ALA A 521 10.16 31.47 -31.08
C ALA A 521 10.66 30.07 -30.71
N THR A 522 10.20 29.54 -29.58
CA THR A 522 10.52 28.20 -29.08
C THR A 522 9.90 27.10 -29.95
N SER A 523 8.68 27.32 -30.46
CA SER A 523 7.99 26.40 -31.38
C SER A 523 8.68 26.36 -32.75
N ILE A 524 9.02 27.52 -33.30
CA ILE A 524 9.75 27.65 -34.58
C ILE A 524 11.13 26.99 -34.49
N ALA A 525 11.86 27.20 -33.38
CA ALA A 525 13.14 26.56 -33.16
C ALA A 525 13.04 25.03 -33.10
N ARG A 526 11.95 24.46 -32.56
CA ARG A 526 11.72 23.01 -32.55
C ARG A 526 11.35 22.46 -33.93
N MET A 527 10.53 23.17 -34.70
CA MET A 527 10.19 22.76 -36.08
C MET A 527 11.42 22.69 -36.98
N LEU A 528 12.39 23.59 -36.78
CA LEU A 528 13.65 23.60 -37.51
C LEU A 528 14.72 22.63 -36.94
N GLY A 529 14.35 21.78 -35.99
CA GLY A 529 15.27 20.82 -35.36
C GLY A 529 16.30 21.45 -34.41
N GLY A 530 16.10 22.71 -34.01
CA GLY A 530 16.94 23.43 -33.06
C GLY A 530 16.69 22.99 -31.61
N LYS A 531 17.77 22.91 -30.82
CA LYS A 531 17.70 22.55 -29.40
C LYS A 531 17.43 23.81 -28.56
N VAL A 532 16.23 23.93 -28.03
CA VAL A 532 15.82 25.08 -27.18
C VAL A 532 16.37 24.91 -25.76
N ILE A 533 17.13 25.90 -25.29
CA ILE A 533 17.65 26.02 -23.91
C ILE A 533 16.79 27.06 -23.18
N SER A 534 16.32 26.77 -21.97
CA SER A 534 15.45 27.68 -21.20
C SER A 534 16.24 28.89 -20.67
N SER A 535 15.61 30.07 -20.60
CA SER A 535 16.15 31.28 -19.96
C SER A 535 16.59 31.07 -18.50
N SER A 536 16.10 30.05 -17.81
CA SER A 536 16.57 29.67 -16.46
C SER A 536 17.92 28.94 -16.44
N ASP A 537 18.43 28.51 -17.60
CA ASP A 537 19.82 28.07 -17.78
C ASP A 537 20.77 29.26 -18.08
N SER A 538 20.25 30.47 -18.31
CA SER A 538 21.07 31.67 -18.60
C SER A 538 21.82 32.19 -17.37
N GLU A 539 21.34 31.95 -16.15
CA GLU A 539 22.11 32.27 -14.93
C GLU A 539 23.37 31.40 -14.75
N GLY A 540 23.59 30.41 -15.63
CA GLY A 540 24.83 29.64 -15.73
C GLY A 540 25.63 29.85 -17.02
N LEU A 541 25.11 30.60 -17.99
CA LEU A 541 25.67 30.71 -19.35
C LEU A 541 26.10 32.12 -19.77
N CYS A 542 25.86 33.15 -18.95
CA CYS A 542 26.44 34.49 -19.13
C CYS A 542 27.90 34.56 -18.65
N GLU A 543 28.79 33.74 -19.23
CA GLU A 543 30.25 33.90 -19.14
C GLU A 543 30.97 33.02 -20.19
N ASN A 544 30.45 33.01 -21.42
CA ASN A 544 31.15 32.38 -22.55
C ASN A 544 31.66 33.48 -23.49
N GLY A 545 32.65 34.23 -23.01
CA GLY A 545 33.60 34.88 -23.91
C GLY A 545 34.45 33.79 -24.56
N ALA A 546 34.56 33.84 -25.88
CA ALA A 546 35.44 32.99 -26.66
C ALA A 546 36.90 33.30 -26.32
N ASP A 547 37.45 32.61 -25.32
CA ASP A 547 38.88 32.32 -25.14
C ASP A 547 39.08 31.58 -23.80
N ASP A 548 39.17 30.25 -23.83
CA ASP A 548 39.96 29.45 -22.87
C ASP A 548 39.87 27.95 -23.24
N ASN A 549 40.91 27.45 -23.92
CA ASN A 549 41.09 26.03 -24.26
C ASN A 549 41.44 25.13 -23.05
N ASN A 550 41.07 25.53 -21.82
CA ASN A 550 41.34 24.76 -20.60
C ASN A 550 40.03 24.43 -19.85
N PRO A 551 39.76 23.15 -19.50
CA PRO A 551 38.54 22.79 -18.78
C PRO A 551 38.46 23.53 -17.43
N ARG A 552 37.36 24.27 -17.24
CA ARG A 552 37.12 25.13 -16.06
C ARG A 552 37.07 24.37 -14.72
N ALA A 553 36.91 23.04 -14.76
CA ALA A 553 36.88 22.13 -13.63
C ALA A 553 37.99 21.08 -13.76
N HIS A 554 38.53 20.60 -12.65
CA HIS A 554 39.61 19.62 -12.68
C HIS A 554 39.14 18.28 -13.29
N PRO A 555 39.97 17.55 -14.06
CA PRO A 555 39.58 16.28 -14.68
C PRO A 555 39.02 15.25 -13.68
N LEU A 556 39.71 15.07 -12.55
CA LEU A 556 39.26 14.16 -11.48
C LEU A 556 37.91 14.58 -10.85
N THR A 557 37.62 15.88 -10.79
CA THR A 557 36.33 16.39 -10.35
C THR A 557 35.24 16.02 -11.36
N THR A 558 35.56 16.12 -12.66
CA THR A 558 34.63 15.81 -13.75
C THR A 558 34.33 14.31 -13.83
N GLU A 559 35.36 13.46 -13.72
CA GLU A 559 35.23 12.00 -13.63
C GLU A 559 34.43 11.59 -12.37
N GLY A 560 34.60 12.30 -11.26
CA GLY A 560 33.93 12.06 -9.99
C GLY A 560 32.47 12.55 -9.88
N LYS A 561 31.91 13.20 -10.90
CA LYS A 561 30.53 13.69 -10.86
C LYS A 561 29.52 12.54 -10.85
N PHE A 562 28.52 12.61 -9.98
CA PHE A 562 27.42 11.65 -9.94
C PHE A 562 26.43 11.86 -11.09
N THR A 563 26.10 13.11 -11.42
CA THR A 563 25.09 13.41 -12.43
C THR A 563 25.52 12.98 -13.85
N PRO A 564 24.60 12.41 -14.66
CA PRO A 564 24.89 12.00 -16.03
C PRO A 564 24.92 13.22 -16.97
N GLY A 565 26.07 13.90 -17.04
CA GLY A 565 26.28 15.05 -17.94
C GLY A 565 25.59 16.32 -17.45
N SER A 566 24.28 16.43 -17.67
CA SER A 566 23.44 17.53 -17.20
C SER A 566 22.84 17.25 -15.83
N LYS A 567 22.49 18.32 -15.10
CA LYS A 567 21.80 18.22 -13.80
C LYS A 567 20.35 17.75 -13.97
N THR A 568 19.71 18.16 -15.07
CA THR A 568 18.34 17.78 -15.44
C THR A 568 18.38 16.85 -16.65
N ILE A 569 17.73 15.69 -16.55
CA ILE A 569 17.64 14.68 -17.61
C ILE A 569 16.39 14.92 -18.44
N SER A 570 16.52 14.87 -19.77
CA SER A 570 15.40 14.76 -20.68
C SER A 570 15.02 13.29 -20.87
N LEU A 571 13.73 12.98 -20.80
CA LEU A 571 13.23 11.65 -21.17
C LEU A 571 13.37 11.46 -22.69
N PRO A 572 13.64 10.24 -23.16
CA PRO A 572 13.78 10.00 -24.58
C PRO A 572 12.42 10.19 -25.25
N TYR A 573 12.39 11.05 -26.28
CA TYR A 573 11.13 11.44 -26.90
C TYR A 573 10.54 10.28 -27.70
N ASP A 574 11.33 9.68 -28.59
CA ASP A 574 10.86 8.66 -29.52
C ASP A 574 10.57 7.30 -28.86
N SER A 575 11.40 6.86 -27.92
CA SER A 575 11.27 5.53 -27.30
C SER A 575 10.32 5.50 -26.10
N MET A 576 10.00 6.65 -25.49
CA MET A 576 9.19 6.71 -24.27
C MET A 576 8.08 7.76 -24.34
N THR A 577 8.43 9.04 -24.53
CA THR A 577 7.45 10.12 -24.35
C THR A 577 6.35 10.12 -25.41
N LYS A 578 6.72 9.96 -26.69
CA LYS A 578 5.80 9.96 -27.83
C LYS A 578 4.89 8.72 -27.84
N PRO A 579 5.40 7.47 -27.66
CA PRO A 579 4.54 6.29 -27.59
C PRO A 579 3.61 6.30 -26.37
N VAL A 580 4.09 6.68 -25.18
CA VAL A 580 3.23 6.79 -23.98
C VAL A 580 2.15 7.85 -24.20
N SER A 581 2.48 9.00 -24.79
CA SER A 581 1.46 10.02 -25.12
C SER A 581 0.39 9.49 -26.07
N ARG A 582 0.77 8.68 -27.08
CA ARG A 582 -0.18 8.00 -27.99
C ARG A 582 -1.04 6.94 -27.30
N MET A 583 -0.51 6.24 -26.29
CA MET A 583 -1.33 5.32 -25.50
C MET A 583 -2.33 6.07 -24.62
N LEU A 584 -1.91 7.21 -24.06
CA LEU A 584 -2.75 8.00 -23.16
C LEU A 584 -3.83 8.81 -23.90
N SER A 585 -3.68 9.08 -25.19
CA SER A 585 -4.65 9.86 -25.97
C SER A 585 -6.00 9.13 -26.14
N SER A 586 -6.07 7.82 -25.93
CA SER A 586 -7.33 7.07 -25.97
C SER A 586 -8.20 7.27 -24.72
N TYR A 587 -7.71 7.98 -23.69
CA TYR A 587 -8.44 8.22 -22.44
C TYR A 587 -8.63 9.72 -22.19
N PRO A 588 -9.79 10.13 -21.63
CA PRO A 588 -9.97 11.51 -21.18
C PRO A 588 -8.97 11.87 -20.08
N ASN A 589 -8.34 13.04 -20.21
CA ASN A 589 -7.31 13.52 -19.28
C ASN A 589 -7.82 13.62 -17.83
N LYS A 590 -9.11 13.95 -17.66
CA LYS A 590 -9.76 14.08 -16.34
C LYS A 590 -9.75 12.76 -15.58
N HIS A 591 -10.19 11.66 -16.20
CA HIS A 591 -10.22 10.35 -15.55
C HIS A 591 -8.83 9.82 -15.24
N LEU A 592 -7.85 10.07 -16.11
CA LEU A 592 -6.46 9.71 -15.85
C LEU A 592 -5.90 10.49 -14.65
N ALA A 593 -6.19 11.79 -14.55
CA ALA A 593 -5.78 12.62 -13.43
C ALA A 593 -6.45 12.21 -12.12
N GLU A 594 -7.78 12.02 -12.11
CA GLU A 594 -8.55 11.54 -10.95
C GLU A 594 -8.04 10.18 -10.47
N THR A 595 -7.79 9.25 -11.40
CA THR A 595 -7.25 7.93 -11.07
C THR A 595 -5.84 8.03 -10.50
N ALA A 596 -4.97 8.84 -11.10
CA ALA A 596 -3.62 9.08 -10.59
C ALA A 596 -3.63 9.72 -9.19
N HIS A 597 -4.54 10.68 -8.94
CA HIS A 597 -4.70 11.31 -7.63
C HIS A 597 -5.22 10.31 -6.60
N ARG A 598 -6.16 9.44 -6.97
CA ARG A 598 -6.65 8.37 -6.09
C ARG A 598 -5.55 7.38 -5.71
N LEU A 599 -4.74 6.94 -6.68
CA LEU A 599 -3.70 5.92 -6.49
C LEU A 599 -2.46 6.47 -5.79
N PHE A 600 -2.02 7.67 -6.18
CA PHE A 600 -0.73 8.23 -5.75
C PHE A 600 -0.87 9.41 -4.78
N GLY A 601 -2.08 9.83 -4.41
CA GLY A 601 -2.35 10.73 -3.29
C GLY A 601 -2.55 12.22 -3.65
N GLY A 602 -3.67 12.59 -4.26
CA GLY A 602 -3.96 13.98 -4.61
C GLY A 602 -3.02 14.56 -5.68
N PRO A 603 -3.06 15.89 -5.92
CA PRO A 603 -2.41 16.52 -7.08
C PRO A 603 -0.88 16.45 -7.07
N ASN A 604 -0.27 16.33 -5.89
CA ASN A 604 1.19 16.29 -5.73
C ASN A 604 1.81 14.88 -5.92
N LEU A 605 0.99 13.84 -6.07
CA LEU A 605 1.40 12.44 -6.25
C LEU A 605 2.45 11.94 -5.22
N PRO A 606 2.29 12.22 -3.90
CA PRO A 606 3.20 11.86 -2.82
C PRO A 606 3.56 10.37 -2.74
N TYR A 607 2.68 9.47 -3.16
CA TYR A 607 2.87 8.01 -3.10
C TYR A 607 3.46 7.42 -4.39
N SER A 608 3.88 8.28 -5.34
CA SER A 608 4.62 7.89 -6.54
C SER A 608 6.15 7.92 -6.30
N THR A 609 6.95 8.02 -7.36
CA THR A 609 8.39 8.32 -7.31
C THR A 609 8.71 9.75 -6.86
N SER A 610 7.73 10.65 -6.85
CA SER A 610 7.90 12.05 -6.45
C SER A 610 8.37 12.21 -5.01
N THR A 611 9.09 13.30 -4.73
CA THR A 611 9.50 13.66 -3.37
C THR A 611 8.35 14.20 -2.55
N LEU A 612 8.06 13.53 -1.44
CA LEU A 612 7.05 13.91 -0.45
C LEU A 612 7.35 15.28 0.22
N PRO A 613 6.35 16.14 0.42
CA PRO A 613 6.39 17.23 1.40
C PRO A 613 6.64 16.69 2.82
N LYS A 614 7.27 17.50 3.68
CA LYS A 614 7.74 17.08 5.03
C LYS A 614 6.64 16.57 5.98
N ASN A 615 5.36 16.84 5.70
CA ASN A 615 4.24 16.59 6.61
C ASN A 615 3.39 15.34 6.26
N ILE A 616 3.70 14.63 5.17
CA ILE A 616 2.92 13.47 4.72
C ILE A 616 3.63 12.17 5.15
N PRO A 617 2.90 11.19 5.74
CA PRO A 617 3.50 9.92 6.11
C PRO A 617 3.99 9.17 4.87
N SER A 618 5.20 8.62 4.98
CA SER A 618 5.84 7.89 3.89
C SER A 618 5.27 6.48 3.75
N THR A 619 4.65 6.19 2.61
CA THR A 619 4.18 4.87 2.20
C THR A 619 4.99 4.35 1.01
N PRO A 620 5.09 3.02 0.85
CA PRO A 620 5.64 2.42 -0.36
C PRO A 620 4.80 2.81 -1.58
N ILE A 621 5.37 2.63 -2.78
CA ILE A 621 4.64 2.84 -4.03
C ILE A 621 3.47 1.84 -4.07
N GLN A 622 2.24 2.35 -4.28
CA GLN A 622 1.02 1.57 -4.15
C GLN A 622 0.82 0.56 -5.29
N LEU A 623 1.27 0.91 -6.50
CA LEU A 623 1.23 0.05 -7.68
C LEU A 623 2.60 -0.58 -7.92
N ASP A 624 2.68 -1.90 -7.84
CA ASP A 624 3.88 -2.69 -8.11
C ASP A 624 3.72 -3.44 -9.46
N ALA A 625 4.79 -3.47 -10.26
CA ALA A 625 4.83 -4.21 -11.53
C ALA A 625 4.55 -5.72 -11.35
N ARG A 626 4.76 -6.25 -10.14
CA ARG A 626 4.51 -7.66 -9.81
C ARG A 626 3.03 -8.01 -9.62
N GLN A 627 2.16 -7.02 -9.43
CA GLN A 627 0.74 -7.26 -9.21
C GLN A 627 0.12 -7.94 -10.43
N HIS A 628 -0.65 -9.02 -10.21
CA HIS A 628 -1.27 -9.80 -11.28
C HIS A 628 -2.50 -9.14 -11.88
N VAL A 629 -3.17 -8.27 -11.13
CA VAL A 629 -4.41 -7.61 -11.54
C VAL A 629 -4.18 -6.11 -11.51
N MET A 630 -4.37 -5.47 -12.66
CA MET A 630 -4.44 -4.01 -12.80
C MET A 630 -5.47 -3.69 -13.87
N SER A 631 -6.29 -2.69 -13.64
CA SER A 631 -7.16 -2.15 -14.69
C SER A 631 -6.34 -1.46 -15.78
N ASP A 632 -7.00 -1.21 -16.90
CA ASP A 632 -6.37 -0.50 -18.03
C ASP A 632 -5.99 0.93 -17.67
N ILE A 633 -6.84 1.64 -16.92
CA ILE A 633 -6.54 3.00 -16.48
C ILE A 633 -5.43 3.04 -15.42
N GLU A 634 -5.34 2.05 -14.52
CA GLU A 634 -4.21 1.89 -13.59
C GLU A 634 -2.91 1.61 -14.32
N SER A 635 -2.96 0.80 -15.38
CA SER A 635 -1.80 0.52 -16.25
C SER A 635 -1.30 1.78 -16.95
N HIS A 636 -2.21 2.62 -17.45
CA HIS A 636 -1.85 3.93 -18.00
C HIS A 636 -1.30 4.88 -16.94
N ALA A 637 -1.90 4.93 -15.74
CA ALA A 637 -1.41 5.73 -14.63
C ALA A 637 0.00 5.29 -14.19
N TYR A 638 0.29 3.98 -14.22
CA TYR A 638 1.63 3.44 -13.97
C TYR A 638 2.66 4.00 -14.96
N LEU A 639 2.36 3.96 -16.27
CA LEU A 639 3.23 4.50 -17.33
C LEU A 639 3.35 6.04 -17.29
N ALA A 640 2.27 6.73 -16.96
CA ALA A 640 2.27 8.20 -16.93
C ALA A 640 3.03 8.77 -15.73
N VAL A 641 2.91 8.12 -14.57
CA VAL A 641 3.41 8.67 -13.29
C VAL A 641 4.74 8.05 -12.87
N LEU A 642 4.90 6.71 -12.92
CA LEU A 642 6.05 6.04 -12.31
C LEU A 642 7.23 5.91 -13.29
N TYR A 643 6.96 5.62 -14.55
CA TYR A 643 7.97 5.40 -15.59
C TYR A 643 9.00 6.54 -15.70
N PRO A 644 8.62 7.83 -15.76
CA PRO A 644 9.58 8.95 -15.80
C PRO A 644 10.58 8.95 -14.63
N GLY A 645 10.07 8.74 -13.41
CA GLY A 645 10.90 8.78 -12.21
C GLY A 645 11.79 7.54 -12.05
N ILE A 646 11.26 6.35 -12.37
CA ILE A 646 12.05 5.10 -12.39
C ILE A 646 13.15 5.19 -13.44
N TYR A 647 12.83 5.63 -14.66
CA TYR A 647 13.82 5.83 -15.72
C TYR A 647 14.95 6.77 -15.29
N ALA A 648 14.60 7.96 -14.77
CA ALA A 648 15.60 8.95 -14.38
C ALA A 648 16.53 8.45 -13.27
N SER A 649 15.97 7.77 -12.26
CA SER A 649 16.75 7.24 -11.15
C SER A 649 17.64 6.05 -11.56
N VAL A 650 17.13 5.12 -12.37
CA VAL A 650 17.90 3.98 -12.91
C VAL A 650 19.01 4.46 -13.83
N LEU A 651 18.74 5.43 -14.72
CA LEU A 651 19.75 5.97 -15.64
C LEU A 651 20.95 6.57 -14.87
N SER A 652 20.71 7.35 -13.83
CA SER A 652 21.79 7.91 -13.00
C SER A 652 22.62 6.82 -12.31
N VAL A 653 21.98 5.75 -11.84
CA VAL A 653 22.69 4.61 -11.24
C VAL A 653 23.51 3.85 -12.28
N LEU A 654 22.96 3.59 -13.46
CA LEU A 654 23.67 2.90 -14.54
C LEU A 654 24.87 3.69 -15.05
N VAL A 655 24.76 5.00 -15.17
CA VAL A 655 25.88 5.87 -15.56
C VAL A 655 26.98 5.86 -14.48
N GLU A 656 26.61 5.87 -13.20
CA GLU A 656 27.58 5.69 -12.11
C GLU A 656 28.25 4.31 -12.17
N VAL A 657 27.50 3.22 -12.36
CA VAL A 657 28.05 1.87 -12.50
C VAL A 657 29.01 1.78 -13.69
N ARG A 658 28.64 2.32 -14.86
CA ARG A 658 29.53 2.43 -16.04
C ARG A 658 30.82 3.18 -15.73
N LYS A 659 30.74 4.32 -15.01
CA LYS A 659 31.93 5.09 -14.60
C LYS A 659 32.85 4.30 -13.66
N ARG A 660 32.27 3.47 -12.79
CA ARG A 660 33.02 2.68 -11.78
C ARG A 660 33.67 1.43 -12.34
N LEU A 661 32.97 0.70 -13.21
CA LEU A 661 33.47 -0.52 -13.84
C LEU A 661 34.31 -0.24 -15.10
N GLY A 662 34.18 0.97 -15.67
CA GLY A 662 34.89 1.38 -16.88
C GLY A 662 34.13 1.05 -18.17
N SER A 663 34.63 1.58 -19.30
CA SER A 663 34.02 1.34 -20.62
C SER A 663 34.25 -0.09 -21.11
N THR A 664 35.36 -0.73 -20.74
CA THR A 664 35.68 -2.11 -21.13
C THR A 664 34.59 -3.08 -20.68
N TRP A 665 34.09 -2.94 -19.45
CA TRP A 665 33.00 -3.77 -18.92
C TRP A 665 31.77 -3.78 -19.84
N LEU A 666 31.31 -2.60 -20.28
CA LEU A 666 30.13 -2.52 -21.12
C LEU A 666 30.39 -3.01 -22.55
N ARG A 667 31.60 -2.79 -23.06
CA ARG A 667 32.04 -3.29 -24.37
C ARG A 667 32.10 -4.80 -24.41
N ASP A 668 32.67 -5.42 -23.38
CA ASP A 668 32.76 -6.88 -23.24
C ASP A 668 31.38 -7.52 -23.14
N LEU A 669 30.43 -6.83 -22.48
CA LEU A 669 29.03 -7.23 -22.45
C LEU A 669 28.39 -7.15 -23.84
N ILE A 670 28.61 -6.07 -24.59
CA ILE A 670 28.06 -5.87 -25.94
C ILE A 670 28.59 -6.92 -26.93
N THR A 671 29.88 -7.26 -26.85
CA THR A 671 30.54 -8.21 -27.78
C THR A 671 30.32 -9.68 -27.41
N LYS A 672 29.73 -9.96 -26.23
CA LYS A 672 29.47 -11.32 -25.74
C LYS A 672 28.59 -12.12 -26.71
N GLU A 673 29.02 -13.34 -27.01
CA GLU A 673 28.24 -14.30 -27.82
C GLU A 673 26.87 -14.57 -27.18
N GLY A 674 25.79 -14.42 -27.96
CA GLY A 674 24.42 -14.56 -27.49
C GLY A 674 23.81 -13.29 -26.85
N GLY A 675 24.58 -12.21 -26.72
CA GLY A 675 24.15 -10.90 -26.24
C GLY A 675 23.93 -10.82 -24.73
N VAL A 676 23.87 -9.58 -24.20
CA VAL A 676 23.66 -9.33 -22.77
C VAL A 676 22.28 -9.82 -22.34
N ARG A 677 22.22 -10.51 -21.19
CA ARG A 677 20.96 -10.87 -20.53
C ARG A 677 20.66 -9.92 -19.38
N VAL A 678 19.60 -9.13 -19.51
CA VAL A 678 19.21 -8.12 -18.50
C VAL A 678 17.82 -8.39 -17.97
N LEU A 679 17.64 -8.31 -16.65
CA LEU A 679 16.35 -8.43 -15.99
C LEU A 679 15.95 -7.10 -15.32
N ASP A 680 14.78 -6.58 -15.66
CA ASP A 680 14.08 -5.56 -14.88
C ASP A 680 13.05 -6.24 -13.95
N ALA A 681 13.35 -6.28 -12.66
CA ALA A 681 12.60 -7.02 -11.64
C ALA A 681 11.55 -6.18 -10.88
N GLY A 682 11.33 -4.91 -11.26
CA GLY A 682 10.38 -4.03 -10.56
C GLY A 682 9.96 -2.75 -11.29
N GLY A 683 10.67 -2.35 -12.35
CA GLY A 683 10.41 -1.11 -13.09
C GLY A 683 9.36 -1.22 -14.18
N GLY A 684 8.80 -2.42 -14.39
CA GLY A 684 7.79 -2.68 -15.42
C GLY A 684 8.26 -2.36 -16.84
N GLY A 685 9.56 -2.25 -17.09
CA GLY A 685 10.16 -1.93 -18.39
C GLY A 685 10.95 -0.61 -18.42
N ALA A 686 10.69 0.32 -17.48
CA ALA A 686 11.39 1.60 -17.44
C ALA A 686 12.91 1.44 -17.20
N GLY A 687 13.32 0.40 -16.45
CA GLY A 687 14.73 0.11 -16.23
C GLY A 687 15.45 -0.36 -17.50
N ILE A 688 14.75 -1.09 -18.38
CA ILE A 688 15.29 -1.52 -19.67
C ILE A 688 15.44 -0.35 -20.63
N LEU A 689 14.51 0.61 -20.65
CA LEU A 689 14.66 1.83 -21.45
C LEU A 689 15.94 2.60 -21.05
N ALA A 690 16.17 2.78 -19.75
CA ALA A 690 17.40 3.41 -19.25
C ALA A 690 18.66 2.63 -19.64
N TRP A 691 18.61 1.29 -19.55
CA TRP A 691 19.71 0.42 -19.97
C TRP A 691 20.04 0.56 -21.47
N ARG A 692 19.01 0.60 -22.33
CA ARG A 692 19.18 0.75 -23.78
C ARG A 692 19.83 2.06 -24.17
N GLU A 693 19.50 3.15 -23.49
CA GLU A 693 20.12 4.46 -23.76
C GLU A 693 21.62 4.45 -23.40
N VAL A 694 22.01 3.76 -22.32
CA VAL A 694 23.43 3.60 -21.96
C VAL A 694 24.16 2.73 -22.98
N LEU A 695 23.55 1.63 -23.45
CA LEU A 695 24.12 0.78 -24.51
C LEU A 695 24.24 1.52 -25.84
N LYS A 696 23.20 2.26 -26.24
CA LYS A 696 23.19 3.06 -27.47
C LYS A 696 24.31 4.09 -27.45
N ALA A 697 24.50 4.77 -26.32
CA ALA A 697 25.59 5.74 -26.17
C ALA A 697 26.97 5.09 -26.27
N GLU A 698 27.21 3.93 -25.65
CA GLU A 698 28.50 3.23 -25.76
C GLU A 698 28.74 2.68 -27.16
N TRP A 699 27.72 2.12 -27.81
CA TRP A 699 27.81 1.60 -29.17
C TRP A 699 28.17 2.70 -30.18
N LEU A 700 27.53 3.86 -30.08
CA LEU A 700 27.86 5.03 -30.92
C LEU A 700 29.31 5.49 -30.74
N LEU A 701 29.87 5.35 -29.53
CA LEU A 701 31.29 5.63 -29.26
C LEU A 701 32.23 4.56 -29.83
N MET A 702 31.81 3.29 -29.87
CA MET A 702 32.59 2.20 -30.46
C MET A 702 32.64 2.29 -31.98
N SER A 703 31.53 2.68 -32.61
CA SER A 703 31.35 2.63 -34.07
C SER A 703 30.89 4.00 -34.62
N PRO A 704 31.73 5.05 -34.54
CA PRO A 704 31.34 6.43 -34.88
C PRO A 704 31.00 6.61 -36.37
N ASN A 705 31.51 5.73 -37.24
CA ASN A 705 31.28 5.77 -38.69
C ASN A 705 30.00 5.02 -39.12
N SER A 706 29.21 4.51 -38.17
CA SER A 706 27.97 3.80 -38.50
C SER A 706 26.91 4.78 -38.99
N PRO A 707 26.14 4.45 -40.04
CA PRO A 707 25.05 5.31 -40.49
C PRO A 707 24.02 5.53 -39.37
N PRO A 708 23.38 6.71 -39.31
CA PRO A 708 22.30 6.98 -38.36
C PRO A 708 21.18 5.96 -38.57
N GLY A 709 20.78 5.27 -37.49
CA GLY A 709 19.77 4.20 -37.54
C GLY A 709 20.32 2.78 -37.64
N SER A 710 21.63 2.59 -37.62
CA SER A 710 22.23 1.25 -37.52
C SER A 710 21.70 0.46 -36.30
N PRO A 711 21.39 -0.85 -36.47
CA PRO A 711 20.81 -1.64 -35.39
C PRO A 711 21.80 -1.81 -34.24
N VAL A 712 21.41 -1.37 -33.05
CA VAL A 712 22.22 -1.50 -31.83
C VAL A 712 21.96 -2.88 -31.20
N PRO A 713 23.01 -3.64 -30.85
CA PRO A 713 22.85 -4.93 -30.18
C PRO A 713 22.38 -4.75 -28.73
N PHE A 714 21.07 -4.75 -28.50
CA PHE A 714 20.48 -4.61 -27.16
C PHE A 714 20.49 -5.90 -26.32
N GLY A 715 20.80 -7.05 -26.92
CA GLY A 715 20.77 -8.35 -26.25
C GLY A 715 19.35 -8.83 -25.93
N LYS A 716 19.23 -9.75 -24.96
CA LYS A 716 17.95 -10.30 -24.50
C LYS A 716 17.52 -9.58 -23.22
N SER A 717 16.46 -8.79 -23.30
CA SER A 717 15.90 -8.13 -22.11
C SER A 717 14.70 -8.91 -21.58
N THR A 718 14.63 -9.05 -20.26
CA THR A 718 13.52 -9.69 -19.56
C THR A 718 12.92 -8.69 -18.58
N VAL A 719 11.59 -8.59 -18.56
CA VAL A 719 10.85 -7.65 -17.69
C VAL A 719 9.86 -8.42 -16.85
N LEU A 720 9.87 -8.17 -15.54
CA LEU A 720 8.89 -8.70 -14.62
C LEU A 720 7.62 -7.84 -14.68
N THR A 721 6.51 -8.42 -15.13
CA THR A 721 5.21 -7.75 -15.20
C THR A 721 4.10 -8.77 -14.96
N GLY A 722 3.48 -8.70 -13.78
CA GLY A 722 2.41 -9.61 -13.35
C GLY A 722 1.15 -9.43 -14.18
N SER A 723 0.66 -8.19 -14.27
CA SER A 723 -0.56 -7.81 -14.98
C SER A 723 -0.42 -7.95 -16.50
N THR A 724 -1.45 -8.50 -17.13
CA THR A 724 -1.59 -8.58 -18.59
C THR A 724 -1.77 -7.20 -19.21
N SER A 725 -2.55 -6.32 -18.59
CA SER A 725 -2.80 -4.95 -19.06
C SER A 725 -1.53 -4.08 -19.09
N LEU A 726 -0.69 -4.17 -18.06
CA LEU A 726 0.60 -3.47 -18.04
C LEU A 726 1.57 -4.09 -19.04
N ARG A 727 1.61 -5.43 -19.13
CA ARG A 727 2.48 -6.16 -20.06
C ARG A 727 2.19 -5.83 -21.51
N HIS A 728 0.92 -5.78 -21.90
CA HIS A 728 0.51 -5.44 -23.27
C HIS A 728 1.04 -4.06 -23.67
N ARG A 729 0.89 -3.05 -22.80
CA ARG A 729 1.37 -1.68 -23.07
C ARG A 729 2.90 -1.58 -23.05
N ALA A 730 3.55 -2.22 -22.08
CA ALA A 730 5.01 -2.27 -22.01
C ALA A 730 5.61 -2.96 -23.26
N SER A 731 4.94 -3.97 -23.81
CA SER A 731 5.40 -4.68 -25.03
C SER A 731 5.36 -3.80 -26.28
N GLN A 732 4.49 -2.79 -26.32
CA GLN A 732 4.45 -1.80 -27.40
C GLN A 732 5.61 -0.78 -27.32
N LEU A 733 6.22 -0.61 -26.13
CA LEU A 733 7.40 0.25 -25.92
C LEU A 733 8.71 -0.50 -26.13
N LEU A 734 8.71 -1.82 -25.90
CA LEU A 734 9.92 -2.61 -25.72
C LEU A 734 10.04 -3.75 -26.73
N GLU A 735 10.79 -3.49 -27.81
CA GLU A 735 11.12 -4.51 -28.81
C GLU A 735 12.04 -5.60 -28.24
N ASN A 736 11.93 -6.85 -28.73
CA ASN A 736 12.81 -7.97 -28.34
C ASN A 736 12.89 -8.22 -26.82
N THR A 737 11.76 -8.09 -26.12
CA THR A 737 11.68 -8.29 -24.67
C THR A 737 10.79 -9.46 -24.28
N THR A 738 11.25 -10.23 -23.29
CA THR A 738 10.49 -11.34 -22.72
C THR A 738 9.84 -10.89 -21.41
N PHE A 739 8.53 -11.06 -21.28
CA PHE A 739 7.84 -10.70 -20.05
C PHE A 739 7.63 -11.92 -19.15
N LEU A 740 8.01 -11.80 -17.88
CA LEU A 740 7.76 -12.82 -16.86
C LEU A 740 6.60 -12.38 -15.96
N PRO A 741 5.60 -13.24 -15.69
CA PRO A 741 4.52 -12.92 -14.76
C PRO A 741 4.98 -12.91 -13.30
N ARG A 742 5.94 -13.78 -12.95
CA ARG A 742 6.51 -13.92 -11.61
C ARG A 742 7.99 -14.23 -11.68
N LEU A 743 8.73 -13.84 -10.66
CA LEU A 743 10.15 -14.16 -10.54
C LEU A 743 10.29 -15.68 -10.30
N PRO A 744 11.19 -16.39 -10.99
CA PRO A 744 11.55 -17.75 -10.63
C PRO A 744 12.09 -17.77 -9.19
N ASP A 745 11.66 -18.75 -8.40
CA ASP A 745 12.17 -18.96 -7.06
C ASP A 745 13.17 -20.12 -7.10
N TYR A 746 14.46 -19.80 -7.16
CA TYR A 746 15.50 -20.84 -7.19
C TYR A 746 16.01 -21.24 -5.80
N LEU A 747 15.64 -20.53 -4.73
CA LEU A 747 16.05 -20.87 -3.36
C LEU A 747 15.39 -22.16 -2.89
N HIS A 748 14.12 -22.34 -3.23
CA HIS A 748 13.35 -23.53 -2.87
C HIS A 748 13.36 -24.62 -3.95
N VAL A 749 14.11 -24.41 -5.05
CA VAL A 749 14.27 -25.40 -6.12
C VAL A 749 15.44 -26.32 -5.78
N ARG A 750 15.13 -27.62 -5.75
CA ARG A 750 16.07 -28.69 -5.41
C ARG A 750 17.28 -28.69 -6.35
N ASP A 751 18.48 -28.72 -5.77
CA ASP A 751 19.76 -28.85 -6.49
C ASP A 751 20.03 -30.29 -6.97
N GLN A 752 19.43 -31.30 -6.32
CA GLN A 752 19.65 -32.72 -6.59
C GLN A 752 18.33 -33.47 -6.82
N ALA A 753 18.42 -34.57 -7.58
CA ALA A 753 17.31 -35.51 -7.72
C ALA A 753 16.95 -36.08 -6.34
N THR A 754 15.65 -36.15 -6.07
CA THR A 754 15.12 -36.65 -4.79
C THR A 754 14.54 -38.03 -4.98
N ILE A 755 14.44 -38.80 -3.90
CA ILE A 755 13.84 -40.17 -3.88
C ILE A 755 12.47 -40.21 -4.58
N THR A 756 11.72 -39.10 -4.60
CA THR A 756 10.38 -38.98 -5.19
C THR A 756 10.34 -38.47 -6.64
N ASP A 757 11.42 -37.89 -7.17
CA ASP A 757 11.45 -37.30 -8.52
C ASP A 757 12.88 -37.37 -9.09
N GLU A 758 13.06 -38.23 -10.10
CA GLU A 758 14.33 -38.51 -10.79
C GLU A 758 14.61 -37.57 -11.98
N ARG A 759 13.69 -36.67 -12.32
CA ARG A 759 13.85 -35.80 -13.49
C ARG A 759 15.05 -34.86 -13.32
N PRO A 760 15.83 -34.63 -14.40
CA PRO A 760 16.94 -33.68 -14.35
C PRO A 760 16.42 -32.27 -14.07
N HIS A 761 17.12 -31.55 -13.19
CA HIS A 761 16.80 -30.16 -12.87
C HIS A 761 16.79 -29.28 -14.12
N SER A 762 15.83 -28.35 -14.19
CA SER A 762 15.77 -27.37 -15.27
C SER A 762 16.96 -26.41 -15.18
N GLN A 763 17.58 -26.09 -16.32
CA GLN A 763 18.72 -25.18 -16.36
C GLN A 763 18.32 -23.81 -15.79
N ARG A 764 19.02 -23.38 -14.73
CA ARG A 764 18.81 -22.07 -14.10
C ARG A 764 19.17 -20.95 -15.08
N LYS A 765 18.18 -20.16 -15.49
CA LYS A 765 18.43 -18.94 -16.27
C LYS A 765 19.16 -17.92 -15.40
N GLN A 766 20.33 -17.48 -15.85
CA GLN A 766 21.14 -16.46 -15.20
C GLN A 766 21.14 -15.16 -16.00
N TYR A 767 21.22 -14.04 -15.29
CA TYR A 767 21.26 -12.70 -15.87
C TYR A 767 22.60 -12.01 -15.57
N ASP A 768 23.11 -11.26 -16.55
CA ASP A 768 24.35 -10.51 -16.42
C ASP A 768 24.11 -9.19 -15.66
N VAL A 769 22.93 -8.58 -15.84
CA VAL A 769 22.53 -7.37 -15.10
C VAL A 769 21.09 -7.54 -14.59
N ILE A 770 20.88 -7.29 -13.30
CA ILE A 770 19.56 -7.27 -12.67
C ILE A 770 19.31 -5.89 -12.09
N ILE A 771 18.20 -5.26 -12.49
CA ILE A 771 17.75 -3.95 -12.01
C ILE A 771 16.46 -4.18 -11.24
N ALA A 772 16.45 -3.89 -9.94
CA ALA A 772 15.28 -4.11 -9.06
C ALA A 772 14.86 -2.80 -8.36
N PRO A 773 14.18 -1.89 -9.07
CA PRO A 773 13.69 -0.65 -8.49
C PRO A 773 12.39 -0.88 -7.71
N HIS A 774 12.31 -0.33 -6.49
CA HIS A 774 11.11 -0.28 -5.64
C HIS A 774 10.50 -1.64 -5.23
N THR A 775 11.32 -2.67 -5.08
CA THR A 775 10.86 -4.06 -4.85
C THR A 775 10.94 -4.54 -3.39
N ILE A 776 11.70 -3.85 -2.53
CA ILE A 776 12.09 -4.39 -1.22
C ILE A 776 11.22 -3.79 -0.11
N TRP A 777 10.92 -2.49 -0.21
CA TRP A 777 10.18 -1.78 0.82
C TRP A 777 8.70 -2.21 0.95
N PRO A 778 7.98 -2.57 -0.14
CA PRO A 778 6.61 -3.10 -0.01
C PRO A 778 6.52 -4.37 0.87
N ILE A 779 7.57 -5.20 0.90
CA ILE A 779 7.66 -6.40 1.72
C ILE A 779 7.78 -5.98 3.20
N ARG A 780 6.89 -6.45 4.08
CA ARG A 780 6.81 -5.95 5.47
C ARG A 780 7.84 -6.63 6.38
N GLU A 781 7.99 -7.94 6.23
CA GLU A 781 8.82 -8.79 7.08
C GLU A 781 10.28 -8.80 6.63
N ASP A 782 11.22 -8.67 7.58
CA ASP A 782 12.65 -8.59 7.26
C ASP A 782 13.20 -9.91 6.69
N TYR A 783 12.67 -11.06 7.11
CA TYR A 783 13.13 -12.36 6.57
C TYR A 783 12.76 -12.50 5.09
N GLN A 784 11.54 -12.11 4.70
CA GLN A 784 11.09 -12.12 3.31
C GLN A 784 11.90 -11.16 2.44
N ARG A 785 12.30 -10.00 2.99
CA ARG A 785 13.22 -9.09 2.27
C ARG A 785 14.58 -9.75 2.01
N LYS A 786 15.12 -10.47 2.99
CA LYS A 786 16.40 -11.19 2.83
C LYS A 786 16.28 -12.30 1.80
N GLU A 787 15.24 -13.12 1.91
CA GLU A 787 14.91 -14.17 0.94
C GLU A 787 14.74 -13.60 -0.48
N HIS A 788 14.06 -12.45 -0.61
CA HIS A 788 13.89 -11.79 -1.90
C HIS A 788 15.23 -11.38 -2.54
N VAL A 789 16.13 -10.80 -1.75
CA VAL A 789 17.47 -10.40 -2.21
C VAL A 789 18.35 -11.62 -2.49
N GLU A 790 18.26 -12.67 -1.68
CA GLU A 790 18.95 -13.95 -1.91
C GLU A 790 18.48 -14.59 -3.23
N ASN A 791 17.17 -14.59 -3.52
CA ASN A 791 16.64 -15.11 -4.78
C ASN A 791 17.17 -14.31 -5.99
N LEU A 792 17.16 -12.97 -5.92
CA LEU A 792 17.77 -12.12 -6.96
C LEU A 792 19.28 -12.39 -7.12
N TRP A 793 19.98 -12.68 -6.02
CA TRP A 793 21.39 -13.06 -6.07
C TRP A 793 21.60 -14.41 -6.78
N THR A 794 20.75 -15.41 -6.55
CA THR A 794 20.84 -16.71 -7.25
C THR A 794 20.62 -16.61 -8.76
N LEU A 795 19.75 -15.69 -9.19
CA LEU A 795 19.46 -15.38 -10.59
C LEU A 795 20.61 -14.65 -11.30
N LEU A 796 21.54 -14.08 -10.52
CA LEU A 796 22.67 -13.32 -11.05
C LEU A 796 23.79 -14.26 -11.52
N ASN A 797 24.38 -13.94 -12.67
CA ASN A 797 25.54 -14.64 -13.19
C ASN A 797 26.67 -14.66 -12.13
N PRO A 798 27.19 -15.84 -11.74
CA PRO A 798 28.28 -15.93 -10.78
C PRO A 798 29.57 -15.29 -11.28
N ASP A 799 29.78 -15.20 -12.59
CA ASP A 799 31.03 -14.71 -13.20
C ASP A 799 30.91 -13.26 -13.64
N GLY A 800 30.81 -12.33 -12.68
CA GLY A 800 30.86 -10.89 -12.94
C GLY A 800 29.50 -10.20 -13.10
N GLY A 801 28.39 -10.86 -12.77
CA GLY A 801 27.05 -10.27 -12.86
C GLY A 801 26.85 -9.07 -11.92
N VAL A 802 26.04 -8.09 -12.34
CA VAL A 802 25.74 -6.86 -11.59
C VAL A 802 24.29 -6.81 -11.11
N LEU A 803 24.09 -6.67 -9.80
CA LEU A 803 22.78 -6.48 -9.18
C LEU A 803 22.63 -5.05 -8.67
N ILE A 804 21.55 -4.39 -9.09
CA ILE A 804 21.20 -3.01 -8.72
C ILE A 804 19.88 -3.04 -7.96
N LEU A 805 19.93 -2.66 -6.68
CA LEU A 805 18.75 -2.49 -5.83
C LEU A 805 18.53 -1.00 -5.61
N LEU A 806 17.31 -0.51 -5.84
CA LEU A 806 16.95 0.90 -5.69
C LEU A 806 15.61 1.03 -4.97
N GLU A 807 15.51 1.98 -4.05
CA GLU A 807 14.28 2.35 -3.37
C GLU A 807 14.06 3.85 -3.31
N LYS A 808 12.83 4.25 -2.95
CA LYS A 808 12.48 5.65 -2.77
C LYS A 808 13.37 6.30 -1.70
N GLY A 809 13.82 7.52 -1.96
CA GLY A 809 14.77 8.29 -1.14
C GLY A 809 14.13 8.84 0.11
N HIS A 810 13.69 7.92 0.96
CA HIS A 810 13.05 8.17 2.24
C HIS A 810 13.71 7.32 3.32
N GLN A 811 13.48 7.66 4.59
CA GLN A 811 14.07 6.94 5.72
C GLN A 811 13.84 5.42 5.62
N ARG A 812 12.60 5.01 5.31
CA ARG A 812 12.21 3.60 5.18
C ARG A 812 12.84 2.90 3.98
N GLY A 813 12.83 3.55 2.81
CA GLY A 813 13.49 3.03 1.61
C GLY A 813 15.00 2.87 1.82
N PHE A 814 15.64 3.82 2.51
CA PHE A 814 17.04 3.70 2.92
C PHE A 814 17.25 2.53 3.89
N GLU A 815 16.41 2.36 4.91
CA GLU A 815 16.52 1.23 5.85
C GLU A 815 16.41 -0.13 5.14
N ALA A 816 15.54 -0.24 4.13
CA ALA A 816 15.42 -1.44 3.30
C ALA A 816 16.69 -1.73 2.49
N ILE A 817 17.24 -0.72 1.80
CA ILE A 817 18.48 -0.85 1.01
C ILE A 817 19.69 -1.09 1.89
N ALA A 818 19.80 -0.41 3.03
CA ALA A 818 20.90 -0.60 3.96
C ALA A 818 20.86 -1.97 4.63
N GLY A 819 19.67 -2.49 4.95
CA GLY A 819 19.48 -3.86 5.42
C GLY A 819 19.85 -4.91 4.36
N ALA A 820 19.49 -4.67 3.10
CA ALA A 820 19.93 -5.52 1.97
C ALA A 820 21.46 -5.50 1.82
N ARG A 821 22.08 -4.32 1.88
CA ARG A 821 23.55 -4.17 1.84
C ARG A 821 24.24 -4.90 2.99
N GLU A 822 23.74 -4.77 4.22
CA GLU A 822 24.28 -5.47 5.39
C GLU A 822 24.18 -6.98 5.20
N MET A 823 23.02 -7.50 4.78
CA MET A 823 22.84 -8.93 4.50
C MET A 823 23.80 -9.44 3.42
N ILE A 824 23.98 -8.71 2.32
CA ILE A 824 24.91 -9.09 1.24
C ILE A 824 26.34 -9.20 1.76
N LEU A 825 26.80 -8.28 2.60
CA LEU A 825 28.14 -8.31 3.20
C LEU A 825 28.29 -9.39 4.28
N GLU A 826 27.23 -9.65 5.05
CA GLU A 826 27.24 -10.64 6.12
C GLU A 826 27.19 -12.08 5.62
N ARG A 827 26.49 -12.34 4.50
CA ARG A 827 26.22 -13.70 4.02
C ARG A 827 26.82 -14.04 2.65
N LEU A 828 26.88 -13.08 1.72
CA LEU A 828 27.09 -13.39 0.30
C LEU A 828 28.49 -13.01 -0.21
N ILE A 829 28.97 -11.79 0.13
CA ILE A 829 30.22 -11.23 -0.37
C ILE A 829 31.32 -11.30 0.70
N SER A 830 32.47 -11.87 0.35
CA SER A 830 33.68 -11.80 1.16
C SER A 830 34.15 -10.35 1.32
N SER A 831 34.33 -9.91 2.56
CA SER A 831 34.87 -8.58 2.87
C SER A 831 36.21 -8.71 3.62
N PRO A 832 37.10 -7.71 3.55
CA PRO A 832 38.37 -7.75 4.28
C PRO A 832 38.11 -7.97 5.78
N GLY A 833 38.58 -9.10 6.31
CA GLY A 833 38.35 -9.51 7.71
C GLY A 833 37.07 -10.32 7.98
N SER A 834 36.25 -10.61 6.96
CA SER A 834 35.08 -11.50 7.08
C SER A 834 34.85 -12.29 5.79
N THR A 835 35.45 -13.48 5.76
CA THR A 835 35.41 -14.45 4.64
C THR A 835 34.37 -15.56 4.83
N GLU A 836 34.01 -15.85 6.08
CA GLU A 836 33.06 -16.88 6.45
C GLU A 836 31.97 -16.34 7.38
N TYR A 837 30.85 -17.05 7.47
CA TYR A 837 29.81 -16.78 8.45
C TYR A 837 29.29 -18.06 9.08
N GLU A 838 28.87 -17.98 10.35
CA GLU A 838 28.36 -19.11 11.11
C GLU A 838 26.86 -19.33 10.82
N ASN A 839 26.52 -20.54 10.37
CA ASN A 839 25.14 -20.97 10.18
C ASN A 839 24.55 -21.41 11.53
N LYS A 840 23.78 -20.52 12.17
CA LYS A 840 23.17 -20.80 13.48
C LYS A 840 21.94 -21.73 13.44
N ILE A 841 21.46 -22.06 12.23
CA ILE A 841 20.16 -22.72 12.01
C ILE A 841 20.39 -23.90 11.05
N GLN A 842 20.81 -25.08 11.55
CA GLN A 842 20.35 -26.44 11.19
C GLN A 842 21.34 -27.59 11.49
N SER A 843 20.75 -28.80 11.44
CA SER A 843 21.18 -30.21 11.64
C SER A 843 22.67 -30.59 11.79
N PRO A 844 22.98 -31.66 12.55
CA PRO A 844 24.35 -32.11 12.85
C PRO A 844 25.25 -32.44 11.64
N ASP A 845 24.69 -32.62 10.44
CA ASP A 845 25.41 -33.00 9.22
C ASP A 845 25.81 -31.81 8.31
N ALA A 846 25.47 -30.56 8.64
CA ALA A 846 25.81 -29.39 7.83
C ALA A 846 27.08 -28.67 8.33
N GLU A 847 27.88 -28.12 7.42
CA GLU A 847 29.07 -27.33 7.77
C GLU A 847 28.69 -26.10 8.61
N ARG A 848 29.32 -25.95 9.79
CA ARG A 848 29.06 -24.86 10.74
C ARG A 848 29.39 -23.47 10.16
N PHE A 849 30.37 -23.39 9.28
CA PHE A 849 30.85 -22.15 8.65
C PHE A 849 30.66 -22.23 7.14
N VAL A 850 29.97 -21.25 6.56
CA VAL A 850 29.80 -21.15 5.11
C VAL A 850 30.75 -20.10 4.56
N GLN A 851 31.49 -20.48 3.52
CA GLN A 851 32.39 -19.58 2.80
C GLN A 851 31.60 -18.60 1.94
N LYS A 852 31.92 -17.32 2.04
CA LYS A 852 31.30 -16.27 1.24
C LYS A 852 31.89 -16.29 -0.18
N GLY A 853 31.06 -15.93 -1.16
CA GLY A 853 31.50 -15.78 -2.54
C GLY A 853 32.35 -14.53 -2.74
N LYS A 854 33.19 -14.54 -3.78
CA LYS A 854 33.87 -13.33 -4.24
C LYS A 854 32.85 -12.33 -4.79
N GLY A 855 33.06 -11.05 -4.53
CA GLY A 855 32.19 -9.98 -5.02
C GLY A 855 32.58 -8.61 -4.46
N MET A 856 31.93 -7.56 -4.96
CA MET A 856 32.17 -6.21 -4.47
C MET A 856 30.96 -5.29 -4.59
N ILE A 857 30.88 -4.29 -3.71
CA ILE A 857 30.02 -3.12 -3.86
C ILE A 857 30.68 -2.16 -4.86
N ILE A 858 29.95 -1.87 -5.93
CA ILE A 858 30.38 -0.93 -6.99
C ILE A 858 30.05 0.51 -6.58
N ALA A 859 28.81 0.74 -6.15
CA ALA A 859 28.26 2.06 -5.84
C ALA A 859 27.04 1.93 -4.91
N PRO A 860 26.60 3.00 -4.22
CA PRO A 860 27.26 4.30 -4.05
C PRO A 860 28.42 4.27 -3.04
N CYS A 861 28.40 3.29 -2.13
CA CYS A 861 29.41 3.17 -1.07
C CYS A 861 30.78 2.84 -1.66
N THR A 862 31.81 3.55 -1.21
CA THR A 862 33.21 3.31 -1.60
C THR A 862 33.91 2.31 -0.68
N THR A 863 33.22 1.81 0.35
CA THR A 863 33.75 0.88 1.35
C THR A 863 32.80 -0.30 1.57
N HIS A 864 33.39 -1.43 1.97
CA HIS A 864 32.69 -2.66 2.34
C HIS A 864 32.51 -2.80 3.86
N ALA A 865 32.95 -1.81 4.63
CA ALA A 865 32.66 -1.76 6.06
C ALA A 865 31.16 -1.56 6.33
N LYS A 866 30.74 -1.72 7.60
CA LYS A 866 29.38 -1.40 8.03
C LYS A 866 29.05 0.06 7.71
N CYS A 867 27.84 0.33 7.23
CA CYS A 867 27.45 1.67 6.81
C CYS A 867 27.32 2.59 8.05
N PRO A 868 28.02 3.74 8.11
CA PRO A 868 27.96 4.64 9.27
C PRO A 868 26.58 5.28 9.47
N MET A 869 25.73 5.30 8.43
CA MET A 869 24.35 5.77 8.51
C MET A 869 23.34 4.67 8.90
N TYR A 870 23.81 3.43 9.12
CA TYR A 870 22.98 2.26 9.45
C TYR A 870 23.62 1.42 10.57
N LEU A 871 24.03 2.07 11.66
CA LEU A 871 24.59 1.35 12.82
C LEU A 871 23.52 0.59 13.61
N ASN A 872 22.33 1.15 13.69
CA ASN A 872 21.17 0.56 14.36
C ASN A 872 20.25 -0.06 13.30
N PRO A 873 20.27 -1.39 13.12
CA PRO A 873 19.42 -2.06 12.14
C PRO A 873 17.95 -2.01 12.55
N GLY A 874 17.07 -2.16 11.57
CA GLY A 874 15.62 -2.16 11.76
C GLY A 874 14.96 -0.77 11.70
N LYS A 875 13.67 -0.75 12.08
CA LYS A 875 12.80 0.41 11.96
C LYS A 875 13.16 1.46 13.00
N SER A 876 13.79 2.56 12.56
CA SER A 876 14.07 3.69 13.43
C SER A 876 12.94 4.73 13.42
N ILE A 877 12.72 5.39 14.55
CA ILE A 877 11.83 6.53 14.74
C ILE A 877 12.70 7.79 14.73
N ALA A 878 12.29 8.79 13.95
CA ALA A 878 12.92 10.10 13.86
C ALA A 878 14.40 10.13 13.42
N ARG A 879 14.82 9.24 12.51
CA ARG A 879 16.13 9.35 11.85
C ARG A 879 16.10 10.53 10.88
N LYS A 880 17.02 11.47 11.07
CA LYS A 880 17.13 12.67 10.21
C LYS A 880 18.16 12.50 9.11
N ASP A 881 19.25 11.82 9.43
CA ASP A 881 20.36 11.59 8.50
C ASP A 881 20.27 10.18 7.92
N PHE A 882 20.12 10.08 6.60
CA PHE A 882 20.11 8.83 5.86
C PHE A 882 20.71 9.04 4.46
N CYS A 883 21.33 8.01 3.89
CA CYS A 883 22.03 8.13 2.61
C CYS A 883 21.03 7.99 1.46
N HIS A 884 20.83 9.07 0.71
CA HIS A 884 20.02 9.09 -0.50
C HIS A 884 20.64 10.02 -1.54
N PHE A 885 20.10 9.99 -2.75
CA PHE A 885 20.52 10.76 -3.91
C PHE A 885 19.30 11.41 -4.54
N GLN A 886 19.53 12.39 -5.40
CA GLN A 886 18.48 13.12 -6.11
C GLN A 886 18.84 13.23 -7.58
N GLN A 887 17.87 12.99 -8.46
CA GLN A 887 17.98 13.23 -9.89
C GLN A 887 16.80 14.07 -10.36
N ARG A 888 17.09 15.13 -11.11
CA ARG A 888 16.07 15.98 -11.73
C ARG A 888 15.78 15.51 -13.16
N TYR A 889 14.51 15.54 -13.56
CA TYR A 889 14.09 15.29 -14.94
C TYR A 889 13.03 16.30 -15.41
N PHE A 890 12.93 16.49 -16.72
CA PHE A 890 11.86 17.30 -17.31
C PHE A 890 10.55 16.51 -17.34
N ARG A 891 9.49 17.13 -16.80
CA ARG A 891 8.18 16.51 -16.72
C ARG A 891 7.58 16.40 -18.13
N PRO A 892 7.15 15.21 -18.58
CA PRO A 892 6.49 15.07 -19.87
C PRO A 892 5.10 15.72 -19.86
N PRO A 893 4.54 16.11 -21.03
CA PRO A 893 3.28 16.85 -21.11
C PRO A 893 2.09 16.16 -20.44
N TYR A 894 2.00 14.83 -20.50
CA TYR A 894 0.95 14.07 -19.82
C TYR A 894 1.05 14.18 -18.28
N LEU A 895 2.25 14.16 -17.72
CA LEU A 895 2.45 14.27 -16.27
C LEU A 895 2.24 15.71 -15.78
N GLN A 896 2.54 16.71 -16.61
CA GLN A 896 2.20 18.12 -16.33
C GLN A 896 0.68 18.29 -16.19
N ARG A 897 -0.09 17.75 -17.14
CA ARG A 897 -1.56 17.76 -17.11
C ARG A 897 -2.13 17.06 -15.88
N ILE A 898 -1.60 15.89 -15.51
CA ILE A 898 -2.05 15.15 -14.31
C ILE A 898 -1.83 15.96 -13.03
N ARG A 899 -0.73 16.71 -12.92
CA ARG A 899 -0.43 17.52 -11.72
C ARG A 899 -1.11 18.88 -11.70
N GLY A 900 -1.62 19.36 -12.83
CA GLY A 900 -2.20 20.71 -12.96
C GLY A 900 -1.19 21.84 -12.75
N GLU A 901 0.11 21.57 -12.91
CA GLU A 901 1.18 22.56 -12.71
C GLU A 901 1.66 23.10 -14.07
N THR A 902 1.51 24.40 -14.30
CA THR A 902 1.92 25.11 -15.54
C THR A 902 3.30 25.77 -15.44
N CYS A 903 3.70 26.25 -14.25
CA CYS A 903 4.89 27.10 -14.10
C CYS A 903 6.21 26.33 -13.85
N ARG A 904 6.17 25.03 -13.50
CA ARG A 904 7.38 24.24 -13.18
C ARG A 904 7.43 22.95 -14.00
N ASN A 905 8.30 22.93 -15.00
CA ASN A 905 8.45 21.81 -15.93
C ASN A 905 9.48 20.76 -15.52
N HIS A 906 9.94 20.77 -14.27
CA HIS A 906 10.92 19.81 -13.76
C HIS A 906 10.50 19.18 -12.45
N GLU A 907 10.94 17.94 -12.25
CA GLU A 907 10.67 17.17 -11.04
C GLU A 907 11.95 16.52 -10.51
N ASP A 908 12.07 16.48 -9.19
CA ASP A 908 13.22 15.91 -8.49
C ASP A 908 12.83 14.54 -7.88
N VAL A 909 13.46 13.45 -8.34
CA VAL A 909 13.31 12.10 -7.77
C VAL A 909 14.39 11.88 -6.74
N LYS A 910 14.01 11.53 -5.50
CA LYS A 910 14.96 11.07 -4.49
C LYS A 910 14.94 9.56 -4.40
N PHE A 911 16.11 8.93 -4.33
CA PHE A 911 16.26 7.48 -4.25
C PHE A 911 17.47 7.07 -3.41
N SER A 912 17.42 5.88 -2.83
CA SER A 912 18.55 5.21 -2.18
C SER A 912 18.85 3.94 -2.96
N TYR A 913 20.11 3.57 -3.17
CA TYR A 913 20.43 2.41 -3.98
C TYR A 913 21.71 1.72 -3.49
N VAL A 914 21.91 0.49 -3.94
CA VAL A 914 23.17 -0.24 -3.86
C VAL A 914 23.35 -1.05 -5.14
N ALA A 915 24.56 -1.00 -5.71
CA ALA A 915 24.99 -1.77 -6.86
C ALA A 915 26.16 -2.67 -6.44
N VAL A 916 26.04 -3.96 -6.71
CA VAL A 916 26.98 -5.00 -6.31
C VAL A 916 27.32 -5.90 -7.49
N GLN A 917 28.56 -6.38 -7.52
CA GLN A 917 29.08 -7.33 -8.49
C GLN A 917 29.31 -8.68 -7.81
N ARG A 918 28.94 -9.78 -8.47
CA ARG A 918 29.18 -11.15 -8.04
C ARG A 918 30.37 -11.74 -8.79
N GLY A 919 31.19 -12.56 -8.12
CA GLY A 919 32.31 -13.31 -8.69
C GLY A 919 33.62 -12.53 -8.87
N MET A 920 33.54 -11.20 -9.00
CA MET A 920 34.71 -10.35 -9.22
C MET A 920 34.86 -9.32 -8.11
N ASP A 921 36.10 -9.07 -7.71
CA ASP A 921 36.47 -7.99 -6.81
C ASP A 921 37.60 -7.14 -7.44
N MET A 922 37.27 -5.90 -7.80
CA MET A 922 38.25 -4.96 -8.35
C MET A 922 39.33 -4.58 -7.34
N ARG A 923 39.07 -4.73 -6.04
CA ARG A 923 40.06 -4.42 -5.00
C ARG A 923 41.22 -5.40 -5.02
N GLU A 924 40.92 -6.68 -5.23
CA GLU A 924 41.94 -7.73 -5.37
C GLU A 924 42.67 -7.60 -6.71
N THR A 925 41.92 -7.45 -7.81
CA THR A 925 42.51 -7.44 -9.16
C THR A 925 43.33 -6.18 -9.47
N HIS A 926 42.93 -5.02 -8.97
CA HIS A 926 43.61 -3.73 -9.23
C HIS A 926 44.42 -3.22 -8.02
N GLY A 927 44.47 -3.97 -6.91
CA GLY A 927 45.20 -3.57 -5.70
C GLY A 927 44.67 -2.30 -5.05
N ILE A 928 43.34 -2.12 -5.00
CA ILE A 928 42.73 -0.86 -4.52
C ILE A 928 42.76 -0.81 -2.99
N ILE A 929 43.52 0.14 -2.46
CA ILE A 929 43.61 0.39 -1.02
C ILE A 929 42.30 1.06 -0.54
N GLN A 930 41.71 0.51 0.52
CA GLN A 930 40.55 1.07 1.22
C GLN A 930 40.90 1.36 2.69
N GLY A 931 40.00 2.01 3.43
CA GLY A 931 40.19 2.27 4.86
C GLY A 931 40.81 3.65 5.18
N GLU A 932 41.55 3.71 6.28
CA GLU A 932 42.12 4.95 6.79
C GLU A 932 43.21 5.51 5.87
N GLN A 933 44.07 4.64 5.33
CA GLN A 933 45.14 5.02 4.41
C GLN A 933 44.60 5.74 3.16
N ALA A 934 43.56 5.18 2.54
CA ALA A 934 42.88 5.79 1.40
C ALA A 934 42.24 7.14 1.75
N THR A 935 41.67 7.25 2.96
CA THR A 935 41.07 8.49 3.46
C THR A 935 42.12 9.59 3.66
N ASN A 936 43.28 9.22 4.22
CA ASN A 936 44.40 10.15 4.43
C ASN A 936 45.01 10.59 3.08
N ALA A 937 45.13 9.68 2.11
CA ALA A 937 45.57 10.02 0.76
C ALA A 937 44.60 10.99 0.06
N ALA A 938 43.29 10.72 0.13
CA ALA A 938 42.27 11.61 -0.42
C ALA A 938 42.22 12.97 0.28
N PHE A 939 42.53 13.04 1.58
CA PHE A 939 42.61 14.29 2.34
C PHE A 939 43.80 15.15 1.90
N LYS A 940 44.96 14.53 1.65
CA LYS A 940 46.13 15.21 1.06
C LYS A 940 45.82 15.77 -0.34
N GLY A 941 44.96 15.08 -1.08
CA GLY A 941 44.47 15.49 -2.39
C GLY A 941 45.31 14.96 -3.55
N PHE A 942 44.64 14.81 -4.70
CA PHE A 942 45.21 14.25 -5.93
C PHE A 942 45.32 15.30 -7.05
N GLU A 943 45.32 16.59 -6.69
CA GLU A 943 45.35 17.72 -7.63
C GLU A 943 46.57 17.65 -8.59
N HIS A 944 47.71 17.15 -8.12
CA HIS A 944 48.95 17.07 -8.91
C HIS A 944 49.06 15.85 -9.84
N LEU A 945 48.20 14.83 -9.70
CA LEU A 945 48.27 13.62 -10.52
C LEU A 945 47.77 13.83 -11.95
N SER A 946 46.90 14.82 -12.18
CA SER A 946 46.37 15.12 -13.52
C SER A 946 47.45 15.67 -14.47
N SER A 947 48.46 16.36 -13.94
CA SER A 947 49.56 16.95 -14.72
C SER A 947 50.55 15.92 -15.26
N GLN A 948 50.59 14.70 -14.70
CA GLN A 948 51.55 13.65 -15.08
C GLN A 948 51.06 12.73 -16.20
N ARG A 949 49.78 12.76 -16.58
CA ARG A 949 49.25 11.94 -17.70
C ARG A 949 49.78 12.40 -19.09
N ASN A 950 50.36 13.59 -19.20
CA ASN A 950 50.84 14.17 -20.46
C ASN A 950 52.37 14.11 -20.66
N ALA A 951 53.12 13.46 -19.78
CA ALA A 951 54.57 13.29 -19.93
C ALA A 951 54.88 11.83 -20.25
N GLU A 952 55.23 11.53 -21.49
CA GLU A 952 55.83 10.25 -21.88
C GLU A 952 57.15 10.07 -21.11
N GLY A 953 57.20 9.08 -20.21
CA GLY A 953 58.37 8.72 -19.41
C GLY A 953 58.30 7.29 -18.88
N PRO A 954 59.44 6.63 -18.61
CA PRO A 954 59.61 5.17 -18.61
C PRO A 954 59.04 4.43 -17.37
N PRO A 955 58.96 3.07 -17.37
CA PRO A 955 57.95 2.33 -16.62
C PRO A 955 58.34 1.98 -15.17
N ALA A 956 57.27 1.75 -14.38
CA ALA A 956 57.16 0.87 -13.21
C ALA A 956 58.26 0.95 -12.12
N ASN A 957 57.93 1.68 -11.04
CA ASN A 957 58.11 1.21 -9.67
C ASN A 957 57.02 1.80 -8.76
N GLU A 958 56.10 0.94 -8.33
CA GLU A 958 55.30 0.98 -7.09
C GLU A 958 54.68 2.33 -6.63
N ALA A 959 53.96 3.04 -7.51
CA ALA A 959 52.94 3.99 -7.07
C ALA A 959 51.54 3.38 -7.22
N PRO A 960 50.69 3.35 -6.17
CA PRO A 960 49.35 2.78 -6.29
C PRO A 960 48.55 3.56 -7.33
N LYS A 961 48.00 2.83 -8.32
CA LYS A 961 47.22 3.41 -9.42
C LYS A 961 45.98 4.07 -8.84
N PHE A 962 45.81 5.37 -9.07
CA PHE A 962 44.65 6.14 -8.61
C PHE A 962 43.35 5.51 -9.11
N HIS A 963 42.39 5.31 -8.21
CA HIS A 963 41.08 4.73 -8.53
C HIS A 963 39.95 5.46 -7.79
N HIS A 964 38.79 5.66 -8.43
CA HIS A 964 37.68 6.41 -7.84
C HIS A 964 37.09 5.76 -6.58
N LEU A 965 37.30 4.46 -6.36
CA LEU A 965 36.85 3.75 -5.15
C LEU A 965 37.65 4.15 -3.89
N SER A 966 38.82 4.78 -4.03
CA SER A 966 39.57 5.33 -2.90
C SER A 966 39.13 6.74 -2.51
N LEU A 967 38.14 7.31 -3.20
CA LEU A 967 37.66 8.67 -2.95
C LEU A 967 36.50 8.70 -1.94
N PRO A 968 36.43 9.75 -1.09
CA PRO A 968 35.24 10.03 -0.30
C PRO A 968 34.08 10.53 -1.17
N ARG A 969 32.84 10.22 -0.75
CA ARG A 969 31.60 10.62 -1.45
C ARG A 969 30.85 11.69 -0.68
N LEU A 970 30.39 12.73 -1.37
CA LEU A 970 29.51 13.75 -0.80
C LEU A 970 28.15 13.16 -0.44
N ILE A 971 27.76 13.30 0.83
CA ILE A 971 26.47 12.84 1.36
C ILE A 971 25.43 13.95 1.48
N LEU A 972 25.83 15.21 1.29
CA LEU A 972 24.96 16.38 1.27
C LEU A 972 25.51 17.42 0.28
N PRO A 973 24.67 18.37 -0.18
CA PRO A 973 25.14 19.53 -0.92
C PRO A 973 26.19 20.33 -0.13
N PRO A 974 27.21 20.90 -0.79
CA PRO A 974 28.25 21.67 -0.13
C PRO A 974 27.70 22.93 0.53
N LEU A 975 28.15 23.23 1.75
CA LEU A 975 27.81 24.47 2.44
C LEU A 975 28.74 25.58 1.96
N LYS A 976 28.17 26.52 1.20
CA LYS A 976 28.90 27.65 0.61
C LYS A 976 28.98 28.78 1.62
N ARG A 977 30.19 29.14 2.06
CA ARG A 977 30.45 30.32 2.89
C ARG A 977 31.39 31.28 2.16
N GLN A 978 31.58 32.47 2.71
CA GLN A 978 32.55 33.41 2.15
C GLN A 978 33.98 32.87 2.40
N GLY A 979 34.76 32.75 1.33
CA GLY A 979 36.18 32.35 1.40
C GLY A 979 36.46 30.86 1.69
N HIS A 980 35.45 30.05 2.02
CA HIS A 980 35.59 28.60 2.18
C HIS A 980 34.30 27.83 1.87
N SER A 981 34.46 26.56 1.52
CA SER A 981 33.36 25.61 1.27
C SER A 981 33.51 24.42 2.21
N THR A 982 32.41 23.99 2.80
CA THR A 982 32.40 22.82 3.70
C THR A 982 31.70 21.66 3.02
N LEU A 983 32.36 20.50 2.99
CA LEU A 983 31.88 19.27 2.37
C LEU A 983 31.60 18.24 3.45
N ASP A 984 30.41 17.62 3.43
CA ASP A 984 30.11 16.47 4.27
C ASP A 984 30.29 15.19 3.45
N LEU A 985 31.20 14.33 3.88
CA LEU A 985 31.76 13.22 3.11
C LEU A 985 31.62 11.90 3.86
N CYS A 986 31.24 10.84 3.14
CA CYS A 986 31.40 9.45 3.57
C CYS A 986 32.75 8.95 3.06
N THR A 987 33.65 8.61 3.98
CA THR A 987 35.04 8.26 3.64
C THR A 987 35.20 6.77 3.36
N PRO A 988 36.25 6.36 2.62
CA PRO A 988 36.60 4.94 2.43
C PRO A 988 36.84 4.18 3.75
N HIS A 989 37.16 4.90 4.83
CA HIS A 989 37.28 4.35 6.18
C HIS A 989 35.93 4.00 6.82
N GLY A 990 34.80 4.39 6.23
CA GLY A 990 33.47 4.13 6.79
C GLY A 990 33.06 5.10 7.89
N LYS A 991 33.62 6.32 7.91
CA LYS A 991 33.22 7.41 8.80
C LYS A 991 32.58 8.55 8.01
N ILE A 992 31.73 9.33 8.68
CA ILE A 992 31.22 10.58 8.12
C ILE A 992 32.06 11.74 8.66
N GLU A 993 32.74 12.42 7.75
CA GLU A 993 33.63 13.53 8.05
C GLU A 993 33.16 14.81 7.36
N ARG A 994 33.50 15.94 7.96
CA ARG A 994 33.28 17.28 7.47
C ARG A 994 34.61 17.90 7.09
N TRP A 995 34.80 18.19 5.81
CA TRP A 995 36.04 18.74 5.27
C TRP A 995 35.85 20.20 4.89
N THR A 996 36.82 21.05 5.23
CA THR A 996 36.78 22.49 4.90
C THR A 996 37.83 22.83 3.85
N VAL A 997 37.38 23.36 2.72
CA VAL A 997 38.20 23.77 1.57
C VAL A 997 38.18 25.30 1.48
N PRO A 998 39.16 26.00 2.07
CA PRO A 998 39.27 27.46 1.93
C PRO A 998 39.90 27.85 0.59
N ARG A 999 39.61 29.07 0.12
CA ARG A 999 40.22 29.65 -1.08
C ARG A 999 41.75 29.74 -1.00
N SER A 1000 42.30 29.83 0.22
CA SER A 1000 43.75 29.83 0.47
C SER A 1000 44.42 28.46 0.38
N PHE A 1001 43.65 27.36 0.34
CA PHE A 1001 44.21 26.02 0.17
C PHE A 1001 44.56 25.75 -1.30
N SER A 1002 43.56 25.81 -2.18
CA SER A 1002 43.75 25.82 -3.63
C SER A 1002 42.59 26.59 -4.27
N LYS A 1003 42.90 27.42 -5.27
CA LYS A 1003 41.89 28.17 -6.04
C LYS A 1003 41.00 27.20 -6.83
N GLN A 1004 41.59 26.17 -7.42
CA GLN A 1004 40.88 25.14 -8.19
C GLN A 1004 40.02 24.28 -7.27
N ALA A 1005 40.59 23.75 -6.17
CA ALA A 1005 39.83 22.96 -5.20
C ALA A 1005 38.68 23.76 -4.58
N TYR A 1006 38.89 25.04 -4.23
CA TYR A 1006 37.82 25.89 -3.71
C TYR A 1006 36.69 26.11 -4.74
N ARG A 1007 37.05 26.34 -6.01
CA ARG A 1007 36.08 26.51 -7.11
C ARG A 1007 35.26 25.25 -7.32
N ASP A 1008 35.93 24.10 -7.41
CA ASP A 1008 35.31 22.80 -7.65
C ASP A 1008 34.45 22.37 -6.45
N ALA A 1009 34.90 22.61 -5.22
CA ALA A 1009 34.11 22.34 -4.01
C ALA A 1009 32.79 23.13 -3.98
N ARG A 1010 32.77 24.39 -4.46
CA ARG A 1010 31.53 25.20 -4.56
C ARG A 1010 30.58 24.71 -5.65
N LYS A 1011 31.11 24.08 -6.70
CA LYS A 1011 30.36 23.57 -7.84
C LYS A 1011 29.99 22.08 -7.72
N SER A 1012 30.54 21.40 -6.71
CA SER A 1012 30.22 20.00 -6.42
C SER A 1012 28.75 19.85 -6.05
N ALA A 1013 28.15 18.74 -6.47
CA ALA A 1013 26.79 18.37 -6.17
C ALA A 1013 26.75 17.21 -5.16
N TRP A 1014 25.57 17.00 -4.59
CA TRP A 1014 25.34 15.84 -3.74
C TRP A 1014 25.53 14.54 -4.53
N GLY A 1015 26.37 13.66 -4.01
CA GLY A 1015 26.67 12.37 -4.59
C GLY A 1015 28.03 12.33 -5.27
N ASP A 1016 28.66 13.46 -5.55
CA ASP A 1016 29.96 13.52 -6.21
C ASP A 1016 31.08 12.89 -5.36
N LEU A 1017 32.13 12.41 -6.03
CA LEU A 1017 33.38 11.98 -5.41
C LEU A 1017 34.35 13.14 -5.31
N TRP A 1018 35.03 13.25 -4.17
CA TRP A 1018 35.94 14.35 -3.90
C TRP A 1018 37.41 13.92 -3.94
N ALA A 1019 38.19 14.47 -4.86
CA ALA A 1019 39.60 14.09 -5.08
C ALA A 1019 40.63 15.16 -4.70
N LEU A 1020 40.24 16.43 -4.54
CA LEU A 1020 41.18 17.56 -4.47
C LEU A 1020 41.66 17.89 -3.04
N GLY A 1021 41.39 17.04 -2.05
CA GLY A 1021 41.85 17.26 -0.67
C GLY A 1021 41.13 18.41 0.05
N ALA A 1022 41.57 18.70 1.27
CA ALA A 1022 41.03 19.79 2.10
C ALA A 1022 42.07 20.28 3.11
N LYS A 1023 41.84 21.48 3.70
CA LYS A 1023 42.75 22.03 4.72
C LYS A 1023 42.51 21.42 6.10
N SER A 1024 41.25 21.19 6.46
CA SER A 1024 40.88 20.61 7.76
C SER A 1024 39.75 19.60 7.60
N ARG A 1025 39.72 18.62 8.51
CA ARG A 1025 38.64 17.62 8.62
C ARG A 1025 38.21 17.47 10.08
N SER A 1026 36.92 17.19 10.29
CA SER A 1026 36.35 16.83 11.61
C SER A 1026 35.30 15.74 11.46
N LEU A 1027 35.03 14.97 12.52
CA LEU A 1027 33.93 13.99 12.51
C LEU A 1027 32.58 14.70 12.59
N ARG A 1028 31.57 14.17 11.88
CA ARG A 1028 30.21 14.70 11.92
C ARG A 1028 29.33 13.84 12.83
N ASN A 1029 28.61 14.49 13.74
CA ASN A 1029 27.59 13.84 14.56
C ASN A 1029 26.32 13.54 13.74
N ILE A 1030 25.99 12.26 13.61
CA ILE A 1030 24.86 11.76 12.81
C ILE A 1030 23.64 11.52 13.69
N LYS A 1031 22.45 11.92 13.23
CA LYS A 1031 21.17 11.71 13.93
C LYS A 1031 20.45 10.46 13.43
N LEU A 1032 20.80 9.29 13.99
CA LEU A 1032 20.35 7.97 13.54
C LEU A 1032 18.94 7.54 14.02
N GLY A 1033 18.31 8.30 14.93
CA GLY A 1033 17.00 7.96 15.50
C GLY A 1033 17.07 6.83 16.55
N ILE A 1034 15.90 6.44 17.07
CA ILE A 1034 15.74 5.38 18.09
C ILE A 1034 15.02 4.19 17.45
N VAL A 1035 15.45 2.96 17.69
CA VAL A 1035 14.80 1.76 17.12
C VAL A 1035 13.46 1.49 17.82
N ASP A 1036 12.42 1.22 17.04
CA ASP A 1036 11.07 0.87 17.50
C ASP A 1036 11.01 -0.63 17.86
N ASN A 1037 11.51 -0.99 19.04
CA ASN A 1037 11.41 -2.37 19.51
C ASN A 1037 9.98 -2.63 20.02
N LYS A 1038 9.15 -3.23 19.16
CA LYS A 1038 7.81 -3.73 19.52
C LYS A 1038 7.84 -4.90 20.52
N SER A 1039 9.00 -5.50 20.76
CA SER A 1039 9.22 -6.45 21.86
C SER A 1039 9.31 -5.67 23.17
N GLY A 1040 8.26 -5.70 23.99
CA GLY A 1040 8.08 -4.90 25.18
C GLY A 1040 9.05 -5.17 26.33
N ASP A 1041 10.34 -4.90 26.16
CA ASP A 1041 11.28 -4.83 27.29
C ASP A 1041 12.08 -3.53 27.26
N LYS A 1042 11.43 -2.44 27.66
CA LYS A 1042 12.05 -1.12 27.88
C LYS A 1042 13.24 -1.19 28.86
N LYS A 1043 13.35 -2.25 29.66
CA LYS A 1043 14.44 -2.48 30.63
C LYS A 1043 15.69 -3.05 29.94
N HIS A 1044 15.53 -3.90 28.94
CA HIS A 1044 16.63 -4.43 28.13
C HIS A 1044 17.28 -3.35 27.28
N ASP A 1045 16.49 -2.50 26.62
CA ASP A 1045 16.99 -1.37 25.83
C ASP A 1045 17.75 -0.36 26.70
N ARG A 1046 17.29 -0.10 27.92
CA ARG A 1046 17.98 0.78 28.87
C ARG A 1046 19.32 0.19 29.34
N ARG A 1047 19.42 -1.13 29.48
CA ARG A 1047 20.68 -1.83 29.80
C ARG A 1047 21.64 -1.81 28.62
N MET A 1048 21.20 -2.16 27.42
CA MET A 1048 22.02 -2.10 26.20
C MET A 1048 22.54 -0.69 25.91
N ARG A 1049 21.70 0.34 26.14
CA ARG A 1049 22.11 1.74 25.96
C ARG A 1049 23.15 2.18 26.99
N LYS A 1050 23.07 1.66 28.22
CA LYS A 1050 24.09 1.91 29.26
C LYS A 1050 25.39 1.16 28.96
N GLN A 1051 25.28 -0.01 28.35
CA GLN A 1051 26.41 -0.86 27.95
C GLN A 1051 27.15 -0.27 26.73
N LEU A 1052 26.43 0.15 25.69
CA LEU A 1052 26.99 0.84 24.53
C LEU A 1052 27.62 2.20 24.89
N LEU A 1053 27.02 2.95 25.82
CA LEU A 1053 27.67 4.16 26.35
C LEU A 1053 28.93 3.83 27.13
N ALA A 1054 28.93 2.77 27.94
CA ALA A 1054 30.11 2.34 28.68
C ALA A 1054 31.21 1.80 27.75
N GLU A 1055 30.85 1.09 26.68
CA GLU A 1055 31.80 0.62 25.65
C GLU A 1055 32.37 1.78 24.85
N ASN A 1056 31.56 2.77 24.46
CA ASN A 1056 32.04 3.97 23.77
C ASN A 1056 32.99 4.80 24.66
N VAL A 1057 32.65 4.97 25.95
CA VAL A 1057 33.51 5.67 26.91
C VAL A 1057 34.79 4.88 27.17
N ALA A 1058 34.73 3.55 27.31
CA ALA A 1058 35.91 2.71 27.46
C ALA A 1058 36.80 2.73 26.21
N HIS A 1059 36.22 2.82 25.01
CA HIS A 1059 36.95 2.93 23.76
C HIS A 1059 37.59 4.32 23.57
N GLU A 1060 36.97 5.38 24.10
CA GLU A 1060 37.55 6.73 24.20
C GLU A 1060 38.69 6.80 25.23
N GLU A 1061 38.53 6.15 26.39
CA GLU A 1061 39.58 6.03 27.41
C GLU A 1061 40.79 5.22 26.92
N TYR A 1062 40.56 4.14 26.15
CA TYR A 1062 41.62 3.32 25.57
C TYR A 1062 42.39 4.05 24.46
N GLN A 1063 41.72 4.88 23.66
CA GLN A 1063 42.37 5.72 22.63
C GLN A 1063 43.15 6.90 23.21
N MET A 1064 42.72 7.44 24.35
CA MET A 1064 43.45 8.51 25.05
C MET A 1064 44.64 7.97 25.86
N GLY A 1065 44.62 6.69 26.26
CA GLY A 1065 45.70 6.04 27.03
C GLY A 1065 46.88 5.50 26.21
N SER A 1066 46.76 5.38 24.89
CA SER A 1066 47.80 4.76 24.03
C SER A 1066 48.88 5.72 23.50
N ASN A 1067 48.81 7.02 23.83
CA ASN A 1067 49.77 8.03 23.36
C ASN A 1067 50.56 8.66 24.52
N HIS A 1068 51.30 7.86 25.30
CA HIS A 1068 52.44 8.39 26.07
C HIS A 1068 53.54 7.35 26.23
N GLY A 1069 54.45 7.33 25.25
CA GLY A 1069 55.77 6.72 25.37
C GLY A 1069 56.81 7.64 24.75
N THR A 1070 57.73 8.10 25.60
CA THR A 1070 59.04 8.75 25.33
C THR A 1070 59.15 10.29 25.35
N ALA A 1071 59.99 10.75 26.31
CA ALA A 1071 60.70 12.04 26.48
C ALA A 1071 59.87 13.34 26.70
N SER A 1072 60.22 14.33 27.53
CA SER A 1072 61.19 14.52 28.63
C SER A 1072 60.78 15.86 29.31
N SER A 1073 60.88 15.93 30.64
CA SER A 1073 61.00 17.12 31.52
C SER A 1073 60.60 18.52 31.00
N VAL A 1074 59.64 19.18 31.68
CA VAL A 1074 59.77 20.49 32.36
C VAL A 1074 58.39 21.00 32.83
N GLU A 1075 58.38 21.58 34.04
CA GLU A 1075 57.36 22.43 34.69
C GLU A 1075 56.10 21.83 35.35
N LYS A 1076 56.23 21.67 36.68
CA LYS A 1076 55.15 21.55 37.67
C LYS A 1076 54.58 22.94 38.00
N LYS A 1077 53.32 23.17 37.66
CA LYS A 1077 52.35 24.05 38.33
C LYS A 1077 51.06 23.85 37.54
N ASP A 1078 50.13 23.06 38.09
CA ASP A 1078 48.72 22.90 37.70
C ASP A 1078 48.07 21.64 38.35
N ALA A 1079 48.75 21.00 39.32
CA ALA A 1079 48.29 19.77 39.95
C ALA A 1079 47.34 19.95 41.16
N GLU A 1080 46.99 21.18 41.56
CA GLU A 1080 46.15 21.43 42.75
C GLU A 1080 44.68 21.77 42.44
N GLU A 1081 44.31 22.03 41.18
CA GLU A 1081 42.91 22.36 40.82
C GLU A 1081 42.09 21.14 40.34
N VAL A 1082 42.75 20.00 40.07
CA VAL A 1082 42.08 18.78 39.58
C VAL A 1082 41.63 17.84 40.71
N ASP A 1083 42.17 17.99 41.94
CA ASP A 1083 41.83 17.12 43.07
C ASP A 1083 40.56 17.56 43.85
N SER A 1084 40.13 18.82 43.70
CA SER A 1084 38.89 19.33 44.32
C SER A 1084 37.63 18.80 43.61
N GLY A 1085 37.64 18.75 42.28
CA GLY A 1085 36.51 18.27 41.47
C GLY A 1085 36.26 16.76 41.59
N ILE A 1086 37.31 15.97 41.84
CA ILE A 1086 37.20 14.51 42.00
C ILE A 1086 36.66 14.12 43.39
N ARG A 1087 36.88 14.95 44.43
CA ARG A 1087 36.27 14.75 45.76
C ARG A 1087 34.78 15.10 45.78
N GLU A 1088 34.34 16.16 45.10
CA GLU A 1088 32.91 16.51 45.00
C GLU A 1088 32.09 15.46 44.23
N LEU A 1089 32.68 14.86 43.18
CA LEU A 1089 32.05 13.77 42.42
C LEU A 1089 31.95 12.45 43.22
N ARG A 1090 32.90 12.21 44.14
CA ARG A 1090 32.89 11.03 45.01
C ARG A 1090 31.85 11.15 46.14
N ASP A 1091 31.66 12.33 46.71
CA ASP A 1091 30.62 12.60 47.71
C ASP A 1091 29.19 12.60 47.11
N ALA A 1092 29.05 12.94 45.82
CA ALA A 1092 27.77 12.89 45.12
C ALA A 1092 27.29 11.46 44.78
N ILE A 1093 28.21 10.50 44.66
CA ILE A 1093 27.90 9.10 44.31
C ILE A 1093 27.66 8.22 45.54
N GLY A 1094 28.14 8.62 46.72
CA GLY A 1094 28.03 7.86 47.98
C GLY A 1094 26.69 7.91 48.73
N ARG A 1095 25.67 8.64 48.25
CA ARG A 1095 24.38 8.84 48.97
C ARG A 1095 23.17 8.12 48.35
N LEU A 1096 23.32 6.86 47.96
CA LEU A 1096 22.19 6.01 47.59
C LEU A 1096 22.38 4.58 48.12
N ASP A 1097 22.24 4.41 49.43
CA ASP A 1097 22.00 3.13 50.10
C ASP A 1097 20.47 2.89 50.16
N PRO A 1098 19.93 1.72 49.79
CA PRO A 1098 18.50 1.55 49.54
C PRO A 1098 17.78 0.95 50.75
N TYR A 1099 17.63 1.70 51.86
CA TYR A 1099 16.75 1.24 52.94
C TYR A 1099 16.20 2.36 53.85
N GLU A 1100 15.82 3.52 53.33
CA GLU A 1100 15.08 4.50 54.14
C GLU A 1100 14.31 5.51 53.26
N SER A 1101 13.11 5.14 52.82
CA SER A 1101 12.09 6.11 52.36
C SER A 1101 10.72 5.47 52.13
N GLN A 1102 10.32 4.54 53.00
CA GLN A 1102 8.88 4.27 53.22
C GLN A 1102 8.39 5.22 54.32
N ARG A 1103 7.84 6.36 53.89
CA ARG A 1103 6.92 7.28 54.58
C ARG A 1103 7.32 8.72 54.30
N ARG A 1104 6.67 9.31 53.29
CA ARG A 1104 5.98 10.61 53.40
C ARG A 1104 5.23 10.88 52.10
N VAL A 1105 3.91 10.78 52.24
CA VAL A 1105 2.90 11.34 51.36
C VAL A 1105 3.18 12.83 51.14
N TYR A 1106 3.22 13.31 49.89
CA TYR A 1106 2.45 14.47 49.42
C TYR A 1106 2.50 14.57 47.88
N LYS A 1107 1.31 14.46 47.30
CA LYS A 1107 0.78 14.86 45.98
C LYS A 1107 1.77 15.48 44.96
N LYS A 1108 1.91 14.82 43.79
CA LYS A 1108 2.29 15.46 42.52
C LYS A 1108 1.02 15.70 41.67
N PRO A 1109 0.98 16.80 40.88
CA PRO A 1109 -0.25 17.30 40.29
C PRO A 1109 -0.70 16.44 39.12
N GLU A 1110 -1.99 16.10 39.09
CA GLU A 1110 -2.64 15.59 37.90
C GLU A 1110 -2.53 16.62 36.78
N LYS A 1111 -1.92 16.20 35.67
CA LYS A 1111 -2.01 16.96 34.42
C LYS A 1111 -3.47 16.93 33.99
N LYS A 1112 -4.15 18.08 34.12
CA LYS A 1112 -5.47 18.30 33.50
C LYS A 1112 -5.39 17.89 32.03
N ARG A 1113 -6.07 16.79 31.66
CA ARG A 1113 -6.32 16.44 30.27
C ARG A 1113 -7.03 17.63 29.64
N LYS A 1114 -6.41 18.27 28.65
CA LYS A 1114 -7.07 19.32 27.87
C LYS A 1114 -8.22 18.64 27.13
N VAL A 1115 -9.45 19.03 27.49
CA VAL A 1115 -10.67 18.61 26.78
C VAL A 1115 -10.49 18.96 25.29
N PRO A 1116 -10.53 17.97 24.38
CA PRO A 1116 -10.42 18.21 22.95
C PRO A 1116 -11.48 19.21 22.47
N THR A 1117 -11.13 20.02 21.47
CA THR A 1117 -11.99 21.09 20.93
C THR A 1117 -13.34 20.58 20.42
N TRP A 1118 -13.43 19.32 19.99
CA TRP A 1118 -14.68 18.69 19.55
C TRP A 1118 -15.66 18.40 20.70
N VAL A 1119 -15.16 18.03 21.89
CA VAL A 1119 -15.99 17.81 23.09
C VAL A 1119 -16.64 19.12 23.54
N LYS A 1120 -15.91 20.25 23.44
CA LYS A 1120 -16.48 21.58 23.71
C LYS A 1120 -17.54 21.99 22.68
N LYS A 1121 -17.38 21.60 21.40
CA LYS A 1121 -18.39 21.84 20.35
C LYS A 1121 -19.63 20.98 20.55
N MET A 1122 -19.48 19.73 20.99
CA MET A 1122 -20.57 18.83 21.36
C MET A 1122 -21.35 19.34 22.57
N GLU A 1123 -20.67 19.77 23.63
CA GLU A 1123 -21.32 20.39 24.80
C GLU A 1123 -22.06 21.69 24.43
N ALA A 1124 -21.52 22.48 23.49
CA ALA A 1124 -22.19 23.68 22.98
C ALA A 1124 -23.44 23.35 22.15
N LYS A 1125 -23.38 22.34 21.26
CA LYS A 1125 -24.55 21.85 20.49
C LYS A 1125 -25.61 21.24 21.43
N ARG A 1126 -25.20 20.48 22.44
CA ARG A 1126 -26.10 19.86 23.42
C ARG A 1126 -26.78 20.92 24.30
N LYS A 1127 -26.05 21.98 24.68
CA LYS A 1127 -26.63 23.16 25.38
C LYS A 1127 -27.58 23.97 24.49
N ALA A 1128 -27.32 24.06 23.19
CA ALA A 1128 -28.23 24.72 22.24
C ALA A 1128 -29.54 23.92 22.03
N LYS A 1129 -29.45 22.58 21.99
CA LYS A 1129 -30.62 21.69 21.86
C LYS A 1129 -31.50 21.72 23.12
N VAL A 1130 -30.89 21.68 24.31
CA VAL A 1130 -31.61 21.80 25.60
C VAL A 1130 -32.25 23.18 25.80
N LYS A 1131 -31.71 24.24 25.17
CA LYS A 1131 -32.29 25.58 25.24
C LYS A 1131 -33.53 25.72 24.33
N ASN A 1132 -33.56 25.05 23.19
CA ASN A 1132 -34.74 25.01 22.30
C ASN A 1132 -35.88 24.16 22.86
N ASP A 1133 -35.59 23.13 23.67
CA ASP A 1133 -36.63 22.29 24.29
C ASP A 1133 -37.30 22.95 25.51
N PHE A 1134 -36.71 24.02 26.08
CA PHE A 1134 -37.24 24.71 27.27
C PHE A 1134 -38.07 25.98 26.95
N ASP A 1135 -37.97 26.53 25.74
CA ASP A 1135 -38.77 27.71 25.32
C ASP A 1135 -40.14 27.32 24.69
N GLY A 1136 -40.48 26.02 24.67
CA GLY A 1136 -41.73 25.49 24.08
C GLY A 1136 -42.89 25.25 25.06
N PHE A 1137 -42.72 25.48 26.37
CA PHE A 1137 -43.77 25.30 27.37
C PHE A 1137 -43.91 26.54 28.26
N GLY A 1138 -44.75 27.48 27.82
CA GLY A 1138 -45.10 28.68 28.56
C GLY A 1138 -46.24 29.45 27.90
N GLY A 1139 -47.46 28.91 27.97
CA GLY A 1139 -48.66 29.55 27.46
C GLY A 1139 -49.92 28.72 27.69
N ASP A 1140 -50.33 28.54 28.95
CA ASP A 1140 -51.72 28.73 29.40
C ASP A 1140 -51.85 28.46 30.91
N VAL A 1141 -52.46 29.44 31.59
CA VAL A 1141 -52.76 29.62 33.04
C VAL A 1141 -51.65 30.21 33.92
#